data_AF-A0A832M608-F1
#
_entry.id   AF-A0A832M608-F1
#
_cell.length_a   1.000
_cell.length_b   1.000
_cell.length_c   1.000
_cell.angle_alpha   90.00
_cell.angle_beta   90.00
_cell.angle_gamma   90.00
#
_symmetry.space_group_name_H-M   'P 1'
#
loop_
_entity.id
_entity.type
_entity.pdbx_description
1 polymer ?
#
loop_
_entity_poly.entity_id
_entity_poly.type
_entity_poly.pdbx_seq_one_letter_code
_entity_poly.pdbx_strand_id
1 'polypeptide(L)'
;MPRCDLQIHSRYSDRPSEWVLRKLGVPESYSTPRGIYDRLTAAGFDLVTITDHNRIDGCLEIADLPGVFLSAEVTTYFPQDGCKVHLLVWNITRGQHAEIQRLRPDIFALADYLRGEGIAHGVSHPLASVNQKMTPEHFEQLLLLFQCFETLNGNRDPLISQVTAACLDALTPERIAALAAKHGLEPLYPEPWRKARFGSSDDHGGLYGGSAWTEAAGPAEPAAFLAEVMAGRGCVEGRAGDPLRFSNSIYNLVFSYATDRLGHTAPRGMKLLRDVAQRFLEGKNPTHFSWGERLGHITEAIRTGKAIDFIKPHDPSLNRELATYFLDPRVTAQLDRIIRQEPSPERRTFRMASKIANDLIYRLFLQVIARVEKGDLMDTLPLATGMLPIAASVSPYLFSYYSQRADRPLLRRAASAFAIQPPAPLGRVKRAWFTDTLEDVNGVARTIRTMSQSALKAGAELTVITCRGDSQIDDIRIKNFEPVGEFELPEYKLQKLSFPPVLDMIDYIDREGFSELVISTPGPVGLTAVAAAKLLGIPSVGIYHTDFPQYARILTEDEMMETLMWSFMHWFYSQVDLVYVNSEFYRQCWIERGFAPSKLAILPRGLDTQLFNPSRREPKFWKKHGAKHPVLLYVGRVSKEKELPFLVDVFLELRRQGVACDLAVVGDGPYLDEMKAAVPQGIFTGILSGDELGRAYASADLFMFPSTTDTFGNVVIEAQASGLPVLVSDVGGPRELVVKPEQGRVLPAGDRAAWVEATRSLLAQPIDRQRILVHVAELQEQRSWDRAFRIFWERE
;
A
#
# COMPACT_ATOMS: atom_id res chain seq x y z
N MET A 1 21.85 -34.60 -14.32
CA MET A 1 21.42 -34.95 -12.95
C MET A 1 19.93 -35.16 -13.02
N PRO A 2 19.38 -36.28 -12.52
CA PRO A 2 17.94 -36.47 -12.44
C PRO A 2 17.24 -35.26 -11.81
N ARG A 3 16.12 -34.84 -12.41
CA ARG A 3 15.30 -33.71 -11.96
C ARG A 3 13.95 -34.18 -11.46
N CYS A 4 13.50 -33.62 -10.33
CA CYS A 4 12.16 -33.85 -9.80
C CYS A 4 11.58 -32.56 -9.20
N ASP A 5 10.32 -32.27 -9.53
CA ASP A 5 9.52 -31.31 -8.78
C ASP A 5 8.81 -32.05 -7.64
N LEU A 6 9.19 -31.75 -6.41
CA LEU A 6 8.84 -32.54 -5.23
C LEU A 6 7.51 -32.15 -4.59
N GLN A 7 6.84 -31.09 -5.07
CA GLN A 7 5.52 -30.67 -4.59
C GLN A 7 4.66 -30.14 -5.74
N ILE A 8 3.63 -30.92 -6.13
CA ILE A 8 2.64 -30.56 -7.15
C ILE A 8 1.28 -31.15 -6.78
N HIS A 9 0.21 -30.39 -7.02
CA HIS A 9 -1.16 -30.78 -6.69
C HIS A 9 -2.00 -31.10 -7.92
N SER A 10 -2.75 -32.20 -7.84
CA SER A 10 -3.73 -32.61 -8.82
C SER A 10 -5.17 -32.35 -8.33
N ARG A 11 -6.15 -32.62 -9.19
CA ARG A 11 -7.58 -32.58 -8.87
C ARG A 11 -8.01 -33.42 -7.66
N TYR A 12 -7.15 -34.31 -7.16
CA TYR A 12 -7.42 -35.16 -6.00
C TYR A 12 -7.01 -34.55 -4.67
N SER A 13 -6.28 -33.43 -4.68
CA SER A 13 -5.98 -32.69 -3.46
C SER A 13 -7.28 -32.34 -2.72
N ASP A 14 -7.24 -32.38 -1.39
CA ASP A 14 -8.39 -32.10 -0.53
C ASP A 14 -8.92 -30.65 -0.73
N ARG A 15 -9.90 -30.21 0.07
CA ARG A 15 -10.52 -28.89 -0.13
C ARG A 15 -9.50 -27.76 0.01
N PRO A 16 -9.59 -26.70 -0.82
CA PRO A 16 -8.67 -25.58 -0.78
C PRO A 16 -8.58 -24.95 0.60
N SER A 17 -7.38 -24.47 0.94
CA SER A 17 -7.12 -23.79 2.20
C SER A 17 -7.86 -22.43 2.29
N GLU A 18 -8.23 -21.88 1.13
CA GLU A 18 -8.84 -20.58 0.93
C GLU A 18 -10.37 -20.63 1.10
N TRP A 19 -10.89 -19.87 2.06
CA TRP A 19 -12.32 -19.85 2.39
C TRP A 19 -13.22 -19.47 1.20
N VAL A 20 -12.79 -18.54 0.35
CA VAL A 20 -13.58 -18.09 -0.81
C VAL A 20 -13.75 -19.21 -1.84
N LEU A 21 -12.65 -19.90 -2.19
CA LEU A 21 -12.70 -21.04 -3.12
C LEU A 21 -13.55 -22.18 -2.55
N ARG A 22 -13.43 -22.46 -1.25
CA ARG A 22 -14.30 -23.43 -0.56
C ARG A 22 -15.79 -23.06 -0.66
N LYS A 23 -16.13 -21.78 -0.46
CA LYS A 23 -17.52 -21.31 -0.51
C LYS A 23 -18.10 -21.38 -1.93
N LEU A 24 -17.26 -21.17 -2.94
CA LEU A 24 -17.64 -21.30 -4.35
C LEU A 24 -17.63 -22.76 -4.84
N GLY A 25 -17.13 -23.70 -4.02
CA GLY A 25 -17.01 -25.11 -4.39
C GLY A 25 -16.01 -25.34 -5.53
N VAL A 26 -15.03 -24.44 -5.69
CA VAL A 26 -13.91 -24.61 -6.60
C VAL A 26 -12.92 -25.57 -5.94
N PRO A 27 -12.47 -26.65 -6.61
CA PRO A 27 -11.45 -27.55 -6.08
C PRO A 27 -10.10 -26.84 -5.96
N GLU A 28 -9.18 -27.45 -5.21
CA GLU A 28 -7.84 -26.91 -4.95
C GLU A 28 -6.95 -26.91 -6.21
N SER A 29 -7.11 -27.91 -7.07
CA SER A 29 -6.46 -27.99 -8.38
C SER A 29 -7.42 -28.60 -9.39
N TYR A 30 -7.25 -28.27 -10.66
CA TYR A 30 -7.95 -28.92 -11.80
C TYR A 30 -7.02 -29.79 -12.64
N SER A 31 -5.74 -29.84 -12.29
CA SER A 31 -4.74 -30.57 -13.05
C SER A 31 -5.01 -32.07 -13.01
N THR A 32 -5.05 -32.71 -14.17
CA THR A 32 -5.14 -34.17 -14.24
C THR A 32 -3.76 -34.76 -13.96
N PRO A 33 -3.66 -35.88 -13.21
CA PRO A 33 -2.38 -36.54 -12.97
C PRO A 33 -1.59 -36.82 -14.25
N ARG A 34 -2.28 -37.31 -15.28
CA ARG A 34 -1.67 -37.56 -16.59
C ARG A 34 -1.13 -36.28 -17.26
N GLY A 35 -1.88 -35.19 -17.19
CA GLY A 35 -1.46 -33.91 -17.77
C GLY A 35 -0.24 -33.31 -17.06
N ILE A 36 -0.12 -33.51 -15.75
CA ILE A 36 1.09 -33.15 -14.98
C ILE A 36 2.29 -33.96 -15.49
N TYR A 37 2.15 -35.29 -15.55
CA TYR A 37 3.21 -36.19 -16.01
C TYR A 37 3.70 -35.84 -17.43
N ASP A 38 2.77 -35.70 -18.39
CA ASP A 38 3.11 -35.42 -19.78
C ASP A 38 3.81 -34.04 -19.92
N ARG A 39 3.44 -33.06 -19.10
CA ARG A 39 4.10 -31.74 -19.10
C ARG A 39 5.52 -31.79 -18.52
N LEU A 40 5.71 -32.42 -17.37
CA LEU A 40 7.02 -32.47 -16.70
C LEU A 40 8.02 -33.27 -17.54
N THR A 41 7.59 -34.42 -18.07
CA THR A 41 8.44 -35.23 -18.97
C THR A 41 8.79 -34.48 -20.25
N ALA A 42 7.85 -33.75 -20.85
CA ALA A 42 8.13 -32.86 -21.98
C ALA A 42 9.10 -31.72 -21.64
N ALA A 43 9.12 -31.28 -20.38
CA ALA A 43 10.07 -30.31 -19.85
C ALA A 43 11.42 -30.92 -19.43
N GLY A 44 11.62 -32.23 -19.64
CA GLY A 44 12.88 -32.93 -19.36
C GLY A 44 13.07 -33.33 -17.90
N PHE A 45 11.98 -33.52 -17.14
CA PHE A 45 12.04 -34.10 -15.80
C PHE A 45 12.13 -35.63 -15.89
N ASP A 46 13.11 -36.21 -15.21
CA ASP A 46 13.37 -37.64 -15.21
C ASP A 46 12.47 -38.40 -14.22
N LEU A 47 12.08 -37.72 -13.13
CA LEU A 47 11.28 -38.27 -12.05
C LEU A 47 10.04 -37.40 -11.82
N VAL A 48 8.90 -38.05 -11.60
CA VAL A 48 7.61 -37.36 -11.43
C VAL A 48 6.92 -37.86 -10.16
N THR A 49 6.38 -36.92 -9.38
CA THR A 49 5.50 -37.26 -8.27
C THR A 49 4.38 -36.24 -8.14
N ILE A 50 3.30 -36.63 -7.46
CA ILE A 50 2.16 -35.78 -7.13
C ILE A 50 1.98 -35.88 -5.62
N THR A 51 1.87 -34.73 -4.95
CA THR A 51 1.80 -34.61 -3.50
C THR A 51 0.47 -33.99 -3.08
N ASP A 52 -0.63 -34.64 -3.46
CA ASP A 52 -1.97 -34.19 -3.08
C ASP A 52 -2.12 -34.11 -1.55
N HIS A 53 -2.87 -33.12 -1.05
CA HIS A 53 -3.07 -32.94 0.38
C HIS A 53 -3.73 -34.15 1.02
N ASN A 54 -2.99 -34.81 1.92
CA ASN A 54 -3.37 -35.99 2.69
C ASN A 54 -3.79 -37.20 1.82
N ARG A 55 -3.57 -37.16 0.51
CA ARG A 55 -4.00 -38.18 -0.45
C ARG A 55 -2.87 -38.64 -1.34
N ILE A 56 -3.05 -39.84 -1.91
CA ILE A 56 -2.14 -40.42 -2.90
C ILE A 56 -2.86 -40.77 -4.21
N ASP A 57 -4.18 -40.52 -4.28
CA ASP A 57 -5.05 -40.92 -5.39
C ASP A 57 -4.57 -40.40 -6.75
N GLY A 58 -4.13 -39.13 -6.81
CA GLY A 58 -3.59 -38.55 -8.04
C GLY A 58 -2.32 -39.25 -8.50
N CYS A 59 -1.39 -39.53 -7.57
CA CYS A 59 -0.17 -40.25 -7.90
C CYS A 59 -0.43 -41.73 -8.27
N LEU A 60 -1.45 -42.36 -7.66
CA LEU A 60 -1.87 -43.72 -7.98
C LEU A 60 -2.43 -43.87 -9.40
N GLU A 61 -3.06 -42.83 -9.96
CA GLU A 61 -3.59 -42.83 -11.34
C GLU A 61 -2.48 -42.97 -12.39
N ILE A 62 -1.24 -42.57 -12.04
CA ILE A 62 -0.08 -42.58 -12.95
C ILE A 62 1.06 -43.45 -12.44
N ALA A 63 0.82 -44.29 -11.43
CA ALA A 63 1.87 -45.06 -10.75
C ALA A 63 2.56 -46.11 -11.63
N ASP A 64 1.94 -46.51 -12.74
CA ASP A 64 2.50 -47.43 -13.73
C ASP A 64 3.42 -46.74 -14.75
N LEU A 65 3.49 -45.41 -14.76
CA LEU A 65 4.31 -44.65 -15.70
C LEU A 65 5.79 -44.59 -15.26
N PRO A 66 6.73 -44.57 -16.23
CA PRO A 66 8.16 -44.49 -15.93
C PRO A 66 8.54 -43.31 -15.03
N GLY A 67 9.41 -43.55 -14.04
CA GLY A 67 9.93 -42.48 -13.17
C GLY A 67 8.93 -41.94 -12.14
N VAL A 68 7.72 -42.53 -12.04
CA VAL A 68 6.72 -42.15 -11.04
C VAL A 68 6.95 -42.86 -9.71
N PHE A 69 6.80 -42.12 -8.61
CA PHE A 69 6.78 -42.68 -7.25
C PHE A 69 5.72 -42.00 -6.38
N LEU A 70 5.11 -42.78 -5.48
CA LEU A 70 4.00 -42.33 -4.64
C LEU A 70 4.47 -41.37 -3.55
N SER A 71 3.79 -40.24 -3.43
CA SER A 71 4.08 -39.21 -2.42
C SER A 71 2.79 -38.54 -1.95
N ALA A 72 2.87 -37.78 -0.86
CA ALA A 72 1.75 -36.99 -0.34
C ALA A 72 2.25 -35.73 0.38
N GLU A 73 1.43 -34.69 0.41
CA GLU A 73 1.62 -33.58 1.35
C GLU A 73 0.73 -33.79 2.58
N VAL A 74 1.37 -34.04 3.72
CA VAL A 74 0.72 -34.40 4.98
C VAL A 74 0.55 -33.15 5.83
N THR A 75 -0.71 -32.84 6.15
CA THR A 75 -1.01 -31.81 7.15
C THR A 75 -0.91 -32.42 8.55
N THR A 76 0.05 -31.93 9.34
CA THR A 76 0.29 -32.32 10.74
C THR A 76 0.23 -31.13 11.68
N TYR A 77 0.29 -31.39 12.99
CA TYR A 77 0.03 -30.40 14.02
C TYR A 77 1.00 -30.55 15.19
N PHE A 78 1.41 -29.41 15.74
CA PHE A 78 1.95 -29.34 17.08
C PHE A 78 0.81 -29.56 18.09
N PRO A 79 0.84 -30.63 18.91
CA PRO A 79 -0.26 -30.96 19.82
C PRO A 79 -0.49 -29.91 20.91
N GLN A 80 0.54 -29.13 21.27
CA GLN A 80 0.43 -28.14 22.34
C GLN A 80 -0.55 -27.00 22.04
N ASP A 81 -0.63 -26.56 20.79
CA ASP A 81 -1.40 -25.37 20.41
C ASP A 81 -2.13 -25.51 19.07
N GLY A 82 -1.97 -26.63 18.38
CA GLY A 82 -2.55 -26.89 17.07
C GLY A 82 -1.92 -26.09 15.94
N CYS A 83 -0.67 -25.61 16.07
CA CYS A 83 0.06 -25.01 14.97
C CYS A 83 0.18 -26.03 13.82
N LYS A 84 -0.29 -25.63 12.64
CA LYS A 84 -0.35 -26.50 11.46
C LYS A 84 0.96 -26.44 10.68
N VAL A 85 1.49 -27.61 10.31
CA VAL A 85 2.70 -27.78 9.50
C VAL A 85 2.39 -28.71 8.33
N HIS A 86 3.02 -28.46 7.19
CA HIS A 86 2.94 -29.36 6.05
C HIS A 86 4.27 -30.09 5.86
N LEU A 87 4.18 -31.42 5.74
CA LEU A 87 5.30 -32.31 5.50
C LEU A 87 5.10 -33.03 4.17
N LEU A 88 6.11 -33.02 3.32
CA LEU A 88 6.14 -33.86 2.13
C LEU A 88 6.74 -35.20 2.52
N VAL A 89 6.07 -36.28 2.10
CA VAL A 89 6.54 -37.65 2.27
C VAL A 89 6.64 -38.29 0.88
N TRP A 90 7.77 -38.90 0.58
CA TRP A 90 8.12 -39.33 -0.77
C TRP A 90 8.44 -40.83 -0.84
N ASN A 91 8.10 -41.43 -1.97
CA ASN A 91 8.32 -42.83 -2.31
C ASN A 91 7.75 -43.81 -1.26
N ILE A 92 6.50 -43.57 -0.87
CA ILE A 92 5.78 -44.33 0.16
C ILE A 92 4.93 -45.46 -0.44
N THR A 93 4.59 -46.45 0.38
CA THR A 93 3.58 -47.46 0.04
C THR A 93 2.18 -47.04 0.49
N ARG A 94 1.14 -47.72 -0.02
CA ARG A 94 -0.25 -47.54 0.46
C ARG A 94 -0.39 -47.82 1.96
N GLY A 95 0.35 -48.81 2.48
CA GLY A 95 0.35 -49.15 3.90
C GLY A 95 0.98 -48.05 4.75
N GLN A 96 2.14 -47.53 4.32
CA GLN A 96 2.79 -46.39 4.97
C GLN A 96 1.90 -45.14 4.93
N HIS A 97 1.22 -44.85 3.82
CA HIS A 97 0.27 -43.73 3.75
C HIS A 97 -0.85 -43.84 4.77
N ALA A 98 -1.47 -45.03 4.91
CA ALA A 98 -2.53 -45.25 5.88
C ALA A 98 -2.06 -45.00 7.33
N GLU A 99 -0.83 -45.43 7.66
CA GLU A 99 -0.26 -45.21 8.99
C GLU A 99 0.13 -43.74 9.22
N ILE A 100 0.69 -43.07 8.21
CA ILE A 100 0.93 -41.62 8.22
C ILE A 100 -0.38 -40.85 8.49
N GLN A 101 -1.49 -41.24 7.86
CA GLN A 101 -2.80 -40.61 8.10
C GLN A 101 -3.29 -40.81 9.54
N ARG A 102 -2.95 -41.94 10.17
CA ARG A 102 -3.28 -42.21 11.58
C ARG A 102 -2.45 -41.35 12.53
N LEU A 103 -1.17 -41.14 12.23
CA LEU A 103 -0.21 -40.44 13.09
C LEU A 103 -0.17 -38.93 12.89
N ARG A 104 -0.60 -38.40 11.74
CA ARG A 104 -0.51 -36.97 11.42
C ARG A 104 -1.14 -36.00 12.43
N PRO A 105 -2.11 -36.33 13.30
CA PRO A 105 -2.57 -35.39 14.34
C PRO A 105 -1.49 -34.95 15.32
N ASP A 106 -0.37 -35.68 15.43
CA ASP A 106 0.76 -35.38 16.31
C ASP A 106 2.08 -35.44 15.51
N ILE A 107 2.70 -34.27 15.33
CA ILE A 107 3.95 -34.15 14.57
C ILE A 107 5.11 -34.94 15.19
N PHE A 108 5.14 -35.11 16.51
CA PHE A 108 6.21 -35.84 17.19
C PHE A 108 6.12 -37.34 16.88
N ALA A 109 4.92 -37.92 17.04
CA ALA A 109 4.66 -39.31 16.73
C ALA A 109 4.86 -39.62 15.22
N LEU A 110 4.47 -38.67 14.36
CA LEU A 110 4.70 -38.80 12.93
C LEU A 110 6.20 -38.75 12.58
N ALA A 111 6.97 -37.83 13.17
CA ALA A 111 8.41 -37.72 12.91
C ALA A 111 9.18 -38.99 13.32
N ASP A 112 8.84 -39.57 14.48
CA ASP A 112 9.42 -40.83 14.95
C ASP A 112 9.15 -41.99 13.98
N TYR A 113 7.91 -42.10 13.48
CA TYR A 113 7.54 -43.12 12.51
C TYR A 113 8.28 -42.96 11.18
N LEU A 114 8.30 -41.74 10.63
CA LEU A 114 8.97 -41.46 9.36
C LEU A 114 10.47 -41.79 9.43
N ARG A 115 11.13 -41.46 10.54
CA ARG A 115 12.53 -41.83 10.78
C ARG A 115 12.70 -43.33 10.96
N GLY A 116 11.83 -43.98 11.75
CA GLY A 116 11.89 -45.42 12.04
C GLY A 116 11.77 -46.30 10.80
N GLU A 117 10.90 -45.89 9.87
CA GLU A 117 10.68 -46.59 8.60
C GLU A 117 11.64 -46.14 7.47
N GLY A 118 12.51 -45.16 7.72
CA GLY A 118 13.43 -44.63 6.72
C GLY A 118 12.72 -43.97 5.52
N ILE A 119 11.54 -43.38 5.74
CA ILE A 119 10.76 -42.72 4.70
C ILE A 119 11.42 -41.38 4.36
N ALA A 120 11.63 -41.08 3.08
CA ALA A 120 12.15 -39.77 2.67
C ALA A 120 11.07 -38.69 2.88
N HIS A 121 11.43 -37.57 3.50
CA HIS A 121 10.48 -36.51 3.83
C HIS A 121 11.14 -35.16 4.02
N GLY A 122 10.37 -34.08 3.86
CA GLY A 122 10.84 -32.72 4.04
C GLY A 122 9.76 -31.78 4.57
N VAL A 123 10.18 -30.75 5.29
CA VAL A 123 9.26 -29.70 5.77
C VAL A 123 8.99 -28.72 4.63
N SER A 124 7.74 -28.62 4.18
CA SER A 124 7.32 -27.64 3.18
C SER A 124 7.12 -26.27 3.83
N HIS A 125 7.55 -25.21 3.14
CA HIS A 125 7.41 -23.80 3.52
C HIS A 125 7.51 -23.54 5.05
N PRO A 126 8.66 -23.86 5.70
CA PRO A 126 8.74 -24.08 7.15
C PRO A 126 8.47 -22.85 8.02
N LEU A 127 8.67 -21.63 7.48
CA LEU A 127 8.35 -20.36 8.16
C LEU A 127 7.03 -19.73 7.68
N ALA A 128 6.21 -20.45 6.91
CA ALA A 128 4.88 -20.00 6.52
C ALA A 128 3.84 -20.31 7.62
N SER A 129 3.03 -19.30 7.97
CA SER A 129 2.01 -19.44 9.03
C SER A 129 0.67 -19.94 8.48
N VAL A 130 0.56 -21.25 8.24
CA VAL A 130 -0.61 -21.86 7.56
C VAL A 130 -1.95 -21.58 8.26
N ASN A 131 -1.95 -21.55 9.60
CA ASN A 131 -3.14 -21.23 10.41
C ASN A 131 -2.88 -20.10 11.42
N GLN A 132 -1.95 -19.19 11.11
CA GLN A 132 -1.61 -18.02 11.94
C GLN A 132 -1.05 -18.35 13.34
N LYS A 133 -0.51 -19.56 13.53
CA LYS A 133 0.09 -20.01 14.81
C LYS A 133 1.60 -20.25 14.76
N MET A 134 2.22 -20.20 13.58
CA MET A 134 3.66 -20.42 13.44
C MET A 134 4.44 -19.37 14.24
N THR A 135 5.44 -19.82 14.99
CA THR A 135 6.34 -18.99 15.78
C THR A 135 7.79 -19.45 15.56
N PRO A 136 8.81 -18.64 15.95
CA PRO A 136 10.19 -19.10 15.91
C PRO A 136 10.42 -20.40 16.70
N GLU A 137 9.73 -20.59 17.83
CA GLU A 137 9.83 -21.79 18.66
C GLU A 137 9.34 -23.05 17.94
N HIS A 138 8.25 -22.96 17.18
CA HIS A 138 7.80 -24.05 16.31
C HIS A 138 8.87 -24.40 15.27
N PHE A 139 9.44 -23.39 14.62
CA PHE A 139 10.52 -23.60 13.65
C PHE A 139 11.75 -24.25 14.30
N GLU A 140 12.15 -23.82 15.49
CA GLU A 140 13.23 -24.45 16.26
C GLU A 140 12.96 -25.93 16.56
N GLN A 141 11.72 -26.29 16.93
CA GLN A 141 11.33 -27.70 17.13
C GLN A 141 11.39 -28.50 15.82
N LEU A 142 10.97 -27.91 14.69
CA LEU A 142 11.11 -28.56 13.37
C LEU A 142 12.57 -28.88 13.05
N LEU A 143 13.51 -28.01 13.42
CA LEU A 143 14.95 -28.25 13.25
C LEU A 143 15.48 -29.41 14.11
N LEU A 144 14.82 -29.78 15.19
CA LEU A 144 15.19 -30.96 15.98
C LEU A 144 14.59 -32.24 15.40
N LEU A 145 13.39 -32.14 14.83
CA LEU A 145 12.62 -33.28 14.32
C LEU A 145 12.98 -33.70 12.91
N PHE A 146 13.34 -32.78 12.02
CA PHE A 146 13.45 -33.06 10.58
C PHE A 146 14.82 -32.73 10.01
N GLN A 147 15.19 -33.45 8.95
CA GLN A 147 16.50 -33.36 8.32
C GLN A 147 16.49 -32.53 7.02
N CYS A 148 15.35 -32.45 6.33
CA CYS A 148 15.23 -31.82 5.01
C CYS A 148 14.18 -30.69 5.02
N PHE A 149 14.52 -29.54 4.41
CA PHE A 149 13.70 -28.33 4.43
C PHE A 149 13.57 -27.70 3.05
N GLU A 150 12.38 -27.17 2.75
CA GLU A 150 12.17 -26.40 1.53
C GLU A 150 12.90 -25.07 1.60
N THR A 151 13.72 -24.77 0.59
CA THR A 151 14.47 -23.50 0.48
C THR A 151 14.22 -22.77 -0.83
N LEU A 152 13.29 -23.27 -1.65
CA LEU A 152 12.74 -22.58 -2.81
C LEU A 152 11.33 -23.13 -3.09
N ASN A 153 10.34 -22.25 -3.06
CA ASN A 153 8.95 -22.59 -3.36
C ASN A 153 8.44 -21.72 -4.52
N GLY A 154 7.96 -22.34 -5.59
CA GLY A 154 7.49 -21.69 -6.81
C GLY A 154 6.16 -20.92 -6.68
N ASN A 155 5.50 -21.01 -5.53
CA ASN A 155 4.18 -20.44 -5.25
C ASN A 155 4.15 -19.47 -4.05
N ARG A 156 5.29 -19.25 -3.38
CA ARG A 156 5.43 -18.41 -2.18
C ARG A 156 6.42 -17.27 -2.37
N ASP A 157 6.26 -16.22 -1.55
CA ASP A 157 7.19 -15.10 -1.47
C ASP A 157 8.62 -15.59 -1.13
N PRO A 158 9.65 -15.18 -1.90
CA PRO A 158 11.03 -15.63 -1.71
C PRO A 158 11.61 -15.29 -0.34
N LEU A 159 11.07 -14.32 0.38
CA LEU A 159 11.56 -13.89 1.68
C LEU A 159 11.46 -15.01 2.73
N ILE A 160 10.43 -15.85 2.65
CA ILE A 160 10.25 -17.01 3.54
C ILE A 160 11.42 -17.99 3.33
N SER A 161 11.72 -18.32 2.08
CA SER A 161 12.81 -19.20 1.70
C SER A 161 14.18 -18.63 2.04
N GLN A 162 14.41 -17.33 1.84
CA GLN A 162 15.66 -16.64 2.18
C GLN A 162 15.96 -16.69 3.68
N VAL A 163 14.96 -16.37 4.52
CA VAL A 163 15.13 -16.41 5.98
C VAL A 163 15.31 -17.85 6.45
N THR A 164 14.55 -18.79 5.88
CA THR A 164 14.72 -20.23 6.17
C THR A 164 16.16 -20.66 5.90
N ALA A 165 16.66 -20.44 4.67
CA ALA A 165 18.02 -20.82 4.28
C ALA A 165 19.08 -20.21 5.19
N ALA A 166 18.97 -18.90 5.50
CA ALA A 166 19.90 -18.23 6.40
C ALA A 166 19.88 -18.79 7.83
N CYS A 167 18.71 -19.17 8.35
CA CYS A 167 18.62 -19.85 9.65
C CYS A 167 19.28 -21.24 9.61
N LEU A 168 19.11 -22.00 8.52
CA LEU A 168 19.76 -23.31 8.35
C LEU A 168 21.28 -23.18 8.26
N ASP A 169 21.79 -22.16 7.57
CA ASP A 169 23.23 -21.85 7.45
C ASP A 169 23.86 -21.48 8.81
N ALA A 170 23.07 -20.93 9.73
CA ALA A 170 23.54 -20.51 11.05
C ALA A 170 23.59 -21.64 12.10
N LEU A 171 23.25 -22.88 11.72
CA LEU A 171 23.24 -24.02 12.65
C LEU A 171 24.64 -24.53 12.96
N THR A 172 24.88 -24.79 14.25
CA THR A 172 26.08 -25.46 14.75
C THR A 172 25.67 -26.57 15.74
N PRO A 173 26.56 -27.54 16.05
CA PRO A 173 26.29 -28.53 17.08
C PRO A 173 25.87 -27.92 18.42
N GLU A 174 26.53 -26.83 18.85
CA GLU A 174 26.25 -26.14 20.11
C GLU A 174 24.87 -25.50 20.10
N ARG A 175 24.48 -24.92 18.95
CA ARG A 175 23.16 -24.32 18.78
C ARG A 175 22.07 -25.38 18.83
N ILE A 176 22.25 -26.52 18.16
CA ILE A 176 21.29 -27.62 18.24
C ILE A 176 21.18 -28.13 19.68
N ALA A 177 22.28 -28.29 20.40
CA ALA A 177 22.25 -28.69 21.81
C ALA A 177 21.48 -27.68 22.68
N ALA A 178 21.66 -26.37 22.44
CA ALA A 178 20.90 -25.32 23.12
C ALA A 178 19.40 -25.37 22.79
N LEU A 179 19.03 -25.62 21.53
CA LEU A 179 17.63 -25.80 21.13
C LEU A 179 17.01 -27.05 21.76
N ALA A 180 17.74 -28.17 21.77
CA ALA A 180 17.30 -29.42 22.39
C ALA A 180 17.03 -29.21 23.90
N ALA A 181 17.93 -28.53 24.60
CA ALA A 181 17.74 -28.17 26.00
C ALA A 181 16.57 -27.19 26.22
N LYS A 182 16.42 -26.17 25.35
CA LYS A 182 15.32 -25.18 25.41
C LYS A 182 13.95 -25.85 25.29
N HIS A 183 13.82 -26.83 24.41
CA HIS A 183 12.54 -27.49 24.10
C HIS A 183 12.33 -28.82 24.84
N GLY A 184 13.35 -29.32 25.54
CA GLY A 184 13.30 -30.66 26.15
C GLY A 184 13.10 -31.76 25.11
N LEU A 185 13.69 -31.60 23.91
CA LEU A 185 13.46 -32.45 22.75
C LEU A 185 14.80 -32.88 22.16
N GLU A 186 15.06 -34.19 22.17
CA GLU A 186 16.27 -34.76 21.58
C GLU A 186 16.22 -34.71 20.04
N PRO A 187 17.32 -34.32 19.36
CA PRO A 187 17.36 -34.35 17.90
C PRO A 187 17.18 -35.77 17.35
N LEU A 188 16.33 -35.93 16.33
CA LEU A 188 16.03 -37.25 15.77
C LEU A 188 17.14 -37.81 14.84
N TYR A 189 18.06 -36.96 14.41
CA TYR A 189 19.11 -37.28 13.44
C TYR A 189 20.51 -37.11 14.06
N PRO A 190 21.54 -37.83 13.56
CA PRO A 190 22.88 -37.81 14.15
C PRO A 190 23.67 -36.52 13.90
N GLU A 191 23.48 -35.88 12.74
CA GLU A 191 24.10 -34.58 12.39
C GLU A 191 23.02 -33.50 12.18
N PRO A 192 22.22 -33.16 13.21
CA PRO A 192 21.03 -32.32 13.07
C PRO A 192 21.35 -30.88 12.67
N TRP A 193 22.62 -30.42 12.78
CA TRP A 193 23.05 -29.11 12.29
C TRP A 193 23.30 -29.07 10.77
N ARG A 194 23.45 -30.23 10.10
CA ARG A 194 23.72 -30.30 8.66
C ARG A 194 22.43 -30.56 7.89
N LYS A 195 21.62 -29.55 7.62
CA LYS A 195 20.28 -29.74 7.01
C LYS A 195 20.33 -29.96 5.50
N ALA A 196 19.54 -30.90 5.02
CA ALA A 196 19.25 -31.10 3.60
C ALA A 196 18.25 -30.06 3.09
N ARG A 197 18.28 -29.82 1.77
CA ARG A 197 17.47 -28.81 1.10
C ARG A 197 16.77 -29.39 -0.11
N PHE A 198 15.56 -28.92 -0.35
CA PHE A 198 14.84 -29.18 -1.58
C PHE A 198 14.11 -27.92 -2.05
N GLY A 199 13.65 -27.96 -3.30
CA GLY A 199 12.70 -26.98 -3.84
C GLY A 199 11.69 -27.61 -4.77
N SER A 200 10.58 -26.91 -4.94
CA SER A 200 9.38 -27.39 -5.63
C SER A 200 8.54 -26.24 -6.16
N SER A 201 7.71 -26.50 -7.16
CA SER A 201 6.82 -25.49 -7.72
C SER A 201 5.63 -25.17 -6.82
N ASP A 202 5.16 -26.15 -6.04
CA ASP A 202 3.93 -26.04 -5.24
C ASP A 202 2.73 -25.63 -6.13
N ASP A 203 2.68 -26.20 -7.34
CA ASP A 203 1.70 -25.83 -8.37
C ASP A 203 0.33 -26.47 -8.10
N HIS A 204 -0.65 -25.60 -7.82
CA HIS A 204 -2.07 -25.94 -7.78
C HIS A 204 -2.82 -25.53 -9.07
N GLY A 205 -2.28 -24.55 -9.79
CA GLY A 205 -2.95 -23.95 -10.94
C GLY A 205 -2.82 -24.75 -12.23
N GLY A 206 -1.89 -25.71 -12.28
CA GLY A 206 -1.62 -26.48 -13.49
C GLY A 206 -0.92 -25.69 -14.57
N LEU A 207 -0.22 -24.61 -14.22
CA LEU A 207 0.51 -23.76 -15.17
C LEU A 207 2.02 -23.79 -14.92
N TYR A 208 2.44 -23.91 -13.67
CA TYR A 208 3.82 -23.66 -13.25
C TYR A 208 4.53 -24.88 -12.67
N GLY A 209 3.96 -26.09 -12.82
CA GLY A 209 4.67 -27.33 -12.52
C GLY A 209 6.04 -27.38 -13.20
N GLY A 210 7.09 -27.64 -12.41
CA GLY A 210 8.48 -27.62 -12.83
C GLY A 210 9.15 -26.23 -12.85
N SER A 211 8.49 -25.19 -12.32
CA SER A 211 9.08 -23.83 -12.24
C SER A 211 10.15 -23.69 -11.14
N ALA A 212 10.12 -24.58 -10.14
CA ALA A 212 11.16 -24.81 -9.15
C ALA A 212 11.26 -26.32 -8.90
N TRP A 213 12.47 -26.82 -8.71
CA TRP A 213 12.72 -28.26 -8.63
C TRP A 213 14.00 -28.59 -7.86
N THR A 214 14.22 -29.89 -7.67
CA THR A 214 15.44 -30.43 -7.06
C THR A 214 16.14 -31.35 -8.05
N GLU A 215 17.46 -31.21 -8.16
CA GLU A 215 18.34 -32.10 -8.92
C GLU A 215 19.24 -32.87 -7.96
N ALA A 216 19.62 -34.11 -8.29
CA ALA A 216 20.63 -34.84 -7.53
C ALA A 216 21.51 -35.68 -8.47
N ALA A 217 22.73 -36.03 -8.03
CA ALA A 217 23.60 -36.91 -8.80
C ALA A 217 23.12 -38.38 -8.74
N GLY A 218 23.58 -39.21 -9.68
CA GLY A 218 23.25 -40.64 -9.70
C GLY A 218 22.17 -41.04 -10.72
N PRO A 219 21.67 -42.28 -10.66
CA PRO A 219 20.68 -42.79 -11.59
C PRO A 219 19.30 -42.15 -11.37
N ALA A 220 18.48 -42.08 -12.42
CA ALA A 220 17.10 -41.61 -12.37
C ALA A 220 16.15 -42.67 -11.75
N GLU A 221 16.50 -43.13 -10.55
CA GLU A 221 15.69 -44.05 -9.74
C GLU A 221 15.20 -43.33 -8.47
N PRO A 222 13.90 -43.38 -8.13
CA PRO A 222 13.34 -42.60 -7.03
C PRO A 222 14.09 -42.77 -5.70
N ALA A 223 14.42 -44.00 -5.32
CA ALA A 223 15.10 -44.29 -4.05
C ALA A 223 16.53 -43.72 -4.02
N ALA A 224 17.29 -43.84 -5.12
CA ALA A 224 18.64 -43.31 -5.21
C ALA A 224 18.64 -41.78 -5.20
N PHE A 225 17.74 -41.16 -5.97
CA PHE A 225 17.55 -39.71 -6.00
C PHE A 225 17.20 -39.15 -4.62
N LEU A 226 16.19 -39.72 -3.95
CA LEU A 226 15.75 -39.26 -2.63
C LEU A 226 16.83 -39.47 -1.56
N ALA A 227 17.63 -40.54 -1.65
CA ALA A 227 18.75 -40.75 -0.73
C ALA A 227 19.80 -39.63 -0.85
N GLU A 228 20.11 -39.18 -2.08
CA GLU A 228 21.01 -38.04 -2.31
C GLU A 228 20.43 -36.72 -1.80
N VAL A 229 19.13 -36.47 -2.03
CA VAL A 229 18.42 -35.30 -1.50
C VAL A 229 18.46 -35.30 0.02
N MET A 230 18.06 -36.40 0.68
CA MET A 230 18.04 -36.52 2.14
C MET A 230 19.44 -36.43 2.77
N ALA A 231 20.49 -36.81 2.03
CA ALA A 231 21.88 -36.66 2.45
C ALA A 231 22.46 -35.24 2.21
N GLY A 232 21.64 -34.30 1.75
CA GLY A 232 22.04 -32.91 1.50
C GLY A 232 22.91 -32.71 0.26
N ARG A 233 22.89 -33.67 -0.68
CA ARG A 233 23.61 -33.60 -1.97
C ARG A 233 22.71 -33.23 -3.15
N GLY A 234 21.47 -32.83 -2.87
CA GLY A 234 20.56 -32.23 -3.84
C GLY A 234 20.88 -30.76 -4.11
N CYS A 235 20.69 -30.33 -5.35
CA CYS A 235 20.74 -28.94 -5.80
C CYS A 235 19.32 -28.42 -6.02
N VAL A 236 19.03 -27.23 -5.53
CA VAL A 236 17.72 -26.59 -5.67
C VAL A 236 17.79 -25.56 -6.79
N GLU A 237 16.89 -25.66 -7.76
CA GLU A 237 16.91 -24.87 -8.99
C GLU A 237 15.53 -24.29 -9.32
N GLY A 238 15.52 -23.23 -10.13
CA GLY A 238 14.29 -22.60 -10.64
C GLY A 238 13.99 -21.22 -10.04
N ARG A 239 12.70 -20.89 -9.90
CA ARG A 239 12.25 -19.54 -9.53
C ARG A 239 11.16 -19.58 -8.46
N ALA A 240 11.29 -18.70 -7.47
CA ALA A 240 10.30 -18.51 -6.42
C ALA A 240 8.97 -17.95 -6.95
N GLY A 241 7.92 -18.05 -6.12
CA GLY A 241 6.61 -17.49 -6.41
C GLY A 241 6.60 -15.97 -6.49
N ASP A 242 5.61 -15.46 -7.23
CA ASP A 242 5.24 -14.05 -7.22
C ASP A 242 3.71 -13.89 -7.34
N PRO A 243 3.14 -12.76 -6.90
CA PRO A 243 1.70 -12.53 -6.91
C PRO A 243 1.04 -12.70 -8.29
N LEU A 244 1.74 -12.41 -9.39
CA LEU A 244 1.14 -12.50 -10.72
C LEU A 244 1.00 -13.95 -11.19
N ARG A 245 2.02 -14.77 -10.95
CA ARG A 245 1.97 -16.19 -11.27
C ARG A 245 0.83 -16.88 -10.54
N PHE A 246 0.70 -16.63 -9.24
CA PHE A 246 -0.41 -17.19 -8.48
C PHE A 246 -1.78 -16.66 -8.94
N SER A 247 -1.85 -15.37 -9.32
CA SER A 247 -3.08 -14.83 -9.92
C SER A 247 -3.45 -15.57 -11.20
N ASN A 248 -2.47 -15.84 -12.08
CA ASN A 248 -2.68 -16.60 -13.30
C ASN A 248 -3.10 -18.05 -13.00
N SER A 249 -2.51 -18.68 -11.98
CA SER A 249 -2.94 -20.00 -11.49
C SER A 249 -4.41 -19.98 -11.06
N ILE A 250 -4.84 -18.95 -10.32
CA ILE A 250 -6.25 -18.79 -9.90
C ILE A 250 -7.15 -18.56 -11.12
N TYR A 251 -6.77 -17.69 -12.05
CA TYR A 251 -7.56 -17.47 -13.26
C TYR A 251 -7.71 -18.75 -14.07
N ASN A 252 -6.64 -19.53 -14.23
CA ASN A 252 -6.69 -20.81 -14.91
C ASN A 252 -7.62 -21.79 -14.19
N LEU A 253 -7.51 -21.89 -12.86
CA LEU A 253 -8.38 -22.73 -12.03
C LEU A 253 -9.86 -22.37 -12.20
N VAL A 254 -10.21 -21.09 -12.07
CA VAL A 254 -11.59 -20.59 -12.21
C VAL A 254 -12.11 -20.84 -13.62
N PHE A 255 -11.27 -20.64 -14.63
CA PHE A 255 -11.63 -20.84 -16.03
C PHE A 255 -11.82 -22.32 -16.38
N SER A 256 -10.95 -23.20 -15.90
CA SER A 256 -11.08 -24.65 -16.03
C SER A 256 -12.36 -25.14 -15.33
N TYR A 257 -12.65 -24.66 -14.12
CA TYR A 257 -13.89 -24.95 -13.39
C TYR A 257 -15.13 -24.55 -14.19
N ALA A 258 -15.15 -23.33 -14.71
CA ALA A 258 -16.26 -22.81 -15.48
C ALA A 258 -16.48 -23.63 -16.77
N THR A 259 -15.38 -24.00 -17.44
CA THR A 259 -15.42 -24.78 -18.68
C THR A 259 -15.97 -26.18 -18.46
N ASP A 260 -15.56 -26.85 -17.38
CA ASP A 260 -16.00 -28.20 -17.02
C ASP A 260 -17.50 -28.25 -16.70
N ARG A 261 -18.00 -27.32 -15.86
CA ARG A 261 -19.42 -27.26 -15.49
C ARG A 261 -20.39 -26.98 -16.65
N LEU A 262 -19.91 -26.37 -17.72
CA LEU A 262 -20.75 -25.96 -18.85
C LEU A 262 -20.84 -27.02 -19.97
N GLY A 263 -19.99 -28.04 -19.97
CA GLY A 263 -20.05 -29.19 -20.88
C GLY A 263 -19.92 -28.87 -22.38
N HIS A 264 -20.15 -29.89 -23.24
CA HIS A 264 -20.09 -29.80 -24.71
C HIS A 264 -21.30 -29.10 -25.37
N THR A 265 -22.29 -28.67 -24.60
CA THR A 265 -23.52 -27.98 -25.07
C THR A 265 -23.38 -26.46 -25.13
N ALA A 266 -22.18 -25.94 -24.88
CA ALA A 266 -21.92 -24.50 -24.83
C ALA A 266 -22.17 -23.82 -26.20
N PRO A 267 -22.94 -22.71 -26.26
CA PRO A 267 -23.20 -21.96 -27.50
C PRO A 267 -21.91 -21.49 -28.19
N ARG A 268 -21.95 -21.23 -29.52
CA ARG A 268 -20.77 -20.73 -30.30
C ARG A 268 -20.08 -19.50 -29.67
N GLY A 269 -20.81 -18.64 -28.98
CA GLY A 269 -20.24 -17.48 -28.25
C GLY A 269 -19.32 -17.86 -27.08
N MET A 270 -19.50 -19.05 -26.49
CA MET A 270 -18.66 -19.54 -25.39
C MET A 270 -17.32 -20.08 -25.87
N LYS A 271 -17.27 -20.65 -27.09
CA LYS A 271 -15.99 -21.03 -27.72
C LYS A 271 -15.11 -19.79 -27.93
N LEU A 272 -15.71 -18.69 -28.38
CA LEU A 272 -15.03 -17.41 -28.52
C LEU A 272 -14.55 -16.86 -27.17
N LEU A 273 -15.40 -16.87 -26.12
CA LEU A 273 -14.98 -16.47 -24.77
C LEU A 273 -13.81 -17.32 -24.25
N ARG A 274 -13.83 -18.62 -24.54
CA ARG A 274 -12.75 -19.54 -24.19
C ARG A 274 -11.45 -19.15 -24.90
N ASP A 275 -11.50 -18.93 -26.21
CA ASP A 275 -10.34 -18.55 -27.00
C ASP A 275 -9.80 -17.16 -26.59
N VAL A 276 -10.67 -16.22 -26.22
CA VAL A 276 -10.29 -14.89 -25.70
C VAL A 276 -9.65 -15.00 -24.33
N ALA A 277 -10.21 -15.78 -23.40
CA ALA A 277 -9.64 -16.01 -22.09
C ALA A 277 -8.29 -16.73 -22.17
N GLN A 278 -8.16 -17.71 -23.08
CA GLN A 278 -6.90 -18.39 -23.33
C GLN A 278 -5.85 -17.44 -23.90
N ARG A 279 -6.19 -16.62 -24.90
CA ARG A 279 -5.29 -15.56 -25.42
C ARG A 279 -4.84 -14.62 -24.30
N PHE A 280 -5.76 -14.24 -23.43
CA PHE A 280 -5.48 -13.36 -22.29
C PHE A 280 -4.50 -14.00 -21.29
N LEU A 281 -4.68 -15.26 -20.93
CA LEU A 281 -3.76 -16.01 -20.05
C LEU A 281 -2.39 -16.25 -20.70
N GLU A 282 -2.34 -16.38 -22.02
CA GLU A 282 -1.10 -16.47 -22.79
C GLU A 282 -0.39 -15.09 -22.96
N GLY A 283 -0.93 -14.03 -22.38
CA GLY A 283 -0.40 -12.66 -22.51
C GLY A 283 -0.51 -12.10 -23.93
N LYS A 284 -1.42 -12.63 -24.74
CA LYS A 284 -1.74 -12.16 -26.10
C LYS A 284 -2.89 -11.17 -26.07
N ASN A 285 -3.01 -10.35 -27.10
CA ASN A 285 -4.05 -9.33 -27.16
C ASN A 285 -5.43 -9.97 -27.34
N PRO A 286 -6.38 -9.78 -26.39
CA PRO A 286 -7.71 -10.37 -26.47
C PRO A 286 -8.61 -9.72 -27.54
N THR A 287 -8.24 -8.56 -28.10
CA THR A 287 -9.06 -7.84 -29.10
C THR A 287 -8.74 -8.22 -30.55
N HIS A 288 -7.71 -9.03 -30.78
CA HIS A 288 -7.39 -9.54 -32.12
C HIS A 288 -8.32 -10.72 -32.45
N PHE A 289 -9.37 -10.42 -33.23
CA PHE A 289 -10.27 -11.42 -33.80
C PHE A 289 -9.82 -11.84 -35.21
N SER A 290 -9.74 -13.16 -35.46
CA SER A 290 -9.41 -13.72 -36.78
C SER A 290 -10.48 -13.37 -37.83
N TRP A 291 -10.15 -13.48 -39.13
CA TRP A 291 -11.13 -13.21 -40.20
C TRP A 291 -12.40 -14.07 -40.08
N GLY A 292 -12.28 -15.34 -39.69
CA GLY A 292 -13.44 -16.21 -39.41
C GLY A 292 -14.25 -15.81 -38.18
N GLU A 293 -13.60 -15.23 -37.16
CA GLU A 293 -14.25 -14.65 -35.97
C GLU A 293 -14.93 -13.29 -36.27
N ARG A 294 -14.49 -12.56 -37.29
CA ARG A 294 -15.14 -11.32 -37.73
C ARG A 294 -16.38 -11.58 -38.61
N LEU A 295 -16.45 -12.74 -39.27
CA LEU A 295 -17.52 -13.14 -40.20
C LEU A 295 -18.74 -13.80 -39.52
N GLY A 296 -18.64 -14.23 -38.25
CA GLY A 296 -19.80 -14.64 -37.46
C GLY A 296 -20.62 -13.44 -36.97
N HIS A 297 -21.85 -13.66 -36.46
CA HIS A 297 -22.69 -12.68 -35.74
C HIS A 297 -22.05 -12.17 -34.40
N ILE A 298 -20.73 -11.95 -34.39
CA ILE A 298 -19.87 -11.61 -33.26
C ILE A 298 -19.90 -10.10 -33.02
N THR A 299 -19.88 -9.31 -34.09
CA THR A 299 -20.20 -7.88 -34.02
C THR A 299 -21.61 -7.67 -33.47
N GLU A 300 -22.58 -8.51 -33.83
CA GLU A 300 -23.96 -8.40 -33.34
C GLU A 300 -24.12 -8.88 -31.89
N ALA A 301 -23.46 -9.97 -31.47
CA ALA A 301 -23.49 -10.47 -30.08
C ALA A 301 -22.73 -9.57 -29.08
N ILE A 302 -21.63 -8.96 -29.51
CA ILE A 302 -20.89 -7.95 -28.72
C ILE A 302 -21.68 -6.63 -28.70
N ARG A 303 -22.19 -6.16 -29.85
CA ARG A 303 -23.02 -4.94 -29.95
C ARG A 303 -24.34 -5.03 -29.18
N THR A 304 -24.89 -6.23 -29.00
CA THR A 304 -26.13 -6.46 -28.24
C THR A 304 -25.89 -6.84 -26.77
N GLY A 305 -24.64 -7.07 -26.35
CA GLY A 305 -24.31 -7.45 -24.97
C GLY A 305 -24.50 -8.94 -24.62
N LYS A 306 -25.10 -9.73 -25.52
CA LYS A 306 -25.49 -11.13 -25.27
C LYS A 306 -24.34 -12.10 -25.04
N ALA A 307 -23.11 -11.72 -25.39
CA ALA A 307 -21.92 -12.53 -25.10
C ALA A 307 -21.57 -12.58 -23.61
N ILE A 308 -22.09 -11.67 -22.78
CA ILE A 308 -21.66 -11.45 -21.39
C ILE A 308 -22.80 -11.77 -20.38
N ASP A 309 -23.99 -12.14 -20.89
CA ASP A 309 -25.23 -12.42 -20.12
C ASP A 309 -25.10 -13.53 -19.05
N PHE A 310 -23.98 -14.27 -18.99
CA PHE A 310 -23.79 -15.40 -18.09
C PHE A 310 -23.34 -15.04 -16.66
N ILE A 311 -22.84 -13.82 -16.38
CA ILE A 311 -22.28 -13.47 -15.05
C ILE A 311 -23.34 -12.94 -14.06
N LYS A 312 -24.46 -12.39 -14.53
CA LYS A 312 -25.76 -12.20 -13.82
C LYS A 312 -26.66 -11.34 -14.72
N PRO A 313 -27.99 -11.51 -14.74
CA PRO A 313 -28.82 -11.11 -15.90
C PRO A 313 -29.35 -9.67 -15.95
N HIS A 314 -28.81 -8.68 -15.21
CA HIS A 314 -29.64 -7.48 -14.92
C HIS A 314 -29.05 -6.08 -15.14
N ASP A 315 -27.86 -5.92 -15.74
CA ASP A 315 -27.39 -4.55 -16.06
C ASP A 315 -27.06 -4.33 -17.55
N PRO A 316 -28.02 -3.84 -18.35
CA PRO A 316 -27.79 -3.51 -19.76
C PRO A 316 -26.78 -2.38 -19.97
N SER A 317 -26.43 -1.61 -18.93
CA SER A 317 -25.44 -0.53 -19.03
C SER A 317 -24.00 -1.04 -19.13
N LEU A 318 -23.61 -2.02 -18.29
CA LEU A 318 -22.27 -2.60 -18.28
C LEU A 318 -21.94 -3.32 -19.60
N ASN A 319 -22.91 -4.09 -20.13
CA ASN A 319 -22.74 -4.80 -21.40
C ASN A 319 -22.49 -3.84 -22.58
N ARG A 320 -23.18 -2.68 -22.60
CA ARG A 320 -22.97 -1.63 -23.60
C ARG A 320 -21.60 -0.97 -23.46
N GLU A 321 -21.16 -0.70 -22.23
CA GLU A 321 -19.84 -0.11 -21.97
C GLU A 321 -18.71 -1.05 -22.41
N LEU A 322 -18.80 -2.34 -22.06
CA LEU A 322 -17.83 -3.35 -22.49
C LEU A 322 -17.75 -3.45 -24.02
N ALA A 323 -18.90 -3.49 -24.70
CA ALA A 323 -18.95 -3.51 -26.15
C ALA A 323 -18.29 -2.27 -26.77
N THR A 324 -18.62 -1.08 -26.26
CA THR A 324 -18.07 0.19 -26.75
C THR A 324 -16.57 0.28 -26.49
N TYR A 325 -16.11 -0.21 -25.33
CA TYR A 325 -14.70 -0.21 -24.94
C TYR A 325 -13.86 -1.11 -25.86
N PHE A 326 -14.25 -2.38 -26.05
CA PHE A 326 -13.47 -3.31 -26.86
C PHE A 326 -13.52 -3.06 -28.37
N LEU A 327 -14.52 -2.29 -28.85
CA LEU A 327 -14.60 -1.85 -30.24
C LEU A 327 -13.77 -0.59 -30.54
N ASP A 328 -13.23 0.10 -29.54
CA ASP A 328 -12.42 1.30 -29.73
C ASP A 328 -11.01 0.94 -30.26
N PRO A 329 -10.61 1.41 -31.47
CA PRO A 329 -9.27 1.14 -32.02
C PRO A 329 -8.13 1.64 -31.12
N ARG A 330 -8.34 2.69 -30.32
CA ARG A 330 -7.35 3.23 -29.38
C ARG A 330 -7.04 2.23 -28.27
N VAL A 331 -8.05 1.50 -27.78
CA VAL A 331 -7.88 0.44 -26.78
C VAL A 331 -7.00 -0.67 -27.34
N THR A 332 -7.26 -1.12 -28.58
CA THR A 332 -6.42 -2.14 -29.23
C THR A 332 -4.96 -1.69 -29.34
N ALA A 333 -4.71 -0.47 -29.81
CA ALA A 333 -3.35 0.07 -29.93
C ALA A 333 -2.64 0.19 -28.57
N GLN A 334 -3.36 0.52 -27.51
CA GLN A 334 -2.82 0.59 -26.15
C GLN A 334 -2.48 -0.80 -25.59
N LEU A 335 -3.33 -1.81 -25.80
CA LEU A 335 -3.04 -3.19 -25.39
C LEU A 335 -1.84 -3.76 -26.16
N ASP A 336 -1.73 -3.48 -27.46
CA ASP A 336 -0.55 -3.85 -28.26
C ASP A 336 0.74 -3.16 -27.75
N ARG A 337 0.64 -1.92 -27.25
CA ARG A 337 1.77 -1.23 -26.61
C ARG A 337 2.20 -1.92 -25.33
N ILE A 338 1.26 -2.32 -24.47
CA ILE A 338 1.53 -3.10 -23.25
C ILE A 338 2.28 -4.39 -23.61
N ILE A 339 1.80 -5.13 -24.60
CA ILE A 339 2.42 -6.40 -25.03
C ILE A 339 3.86 -6.21 -25.53
N ARG A 340 4.14 -5.10 -26.23
CA ARG A 340 5.50 -4.76 -26.68
C ARG A 340 6.43 -4.34 -25.55
N GLN A 341 5.90 -3.70 -24.49
CA GLN A 341 6.69 -3.17 -23.39
C GLN A 341 6.98 -4.21 -22.30
N GLU A 342 6.04 -5.14 -22.07
CA GLU A 342 6.15 -6.11 -21.00
C GLU A 342 6.81 -7.42 -21.47
N PRO A 343 7.83 -7.92 -20.75
CA PRO A 343 8.64 -9.05 -21.22
C PRO A 343 7.95 -10.40 -21.02
N SER A 344 7.20 -10.59 -19.93
CA SER A 344 6.62 -11.88 -19.56
C SER A 344 5.10 -11.95 -19.80
N PRO A 345 4.55 -13.13 -20.12
CA PRO A 345 3.10 -13.32 -20.27
C PRO A 345 2.30 -12.84 -19.05
N GLU A 346 2.75 -13.16 -17.84
CA GLU A 346 2.07 -12.78 -16.59
C GLU A 346 1.98 -11.26 -16.45
N ARG A 347 3.06 -10.56 -16.81
CA ARG A 347 3.09 -9.10 -16.76
C ARG A 347 2.19 -8.47 -17.80
N ARG A 348 2.14 -9.02 -19.02
CA ARG A 348 1.21 -8.58 -20.06
C ARG A 348 -0.23 -8.74 -19.58
N THR A 349 -0.59 -9.92 -19.08
CA THR A 349 -1.93 -10.24 -18.57
C THR A 349 -2.32 -9.28 -17.45
N PHE A 350 -1.44 -9.06 -16.47
CA PHE A 350 -1.65 -8.11 -15.38
C PHE A 350 -1.89 -6.69 -15.86
N ARG A 351 -0.98 -6.14 -16.69
CA ARG A 351 -1.06 -4.76 -17.18
C ARG A 351 -2.29 -4.55 -18.06
N MET A 352 -2.67 -5.53 -18.87
CA MET A 352 -3.91 -5.50 -19.65
C MET A 352 -5.14 -5.52 -18.73
N ALA A 353 -5.20 -6.42 -17.73
CA ALA A 353 -6.31 -6.45 -16.75
C ALA A 353 -6.45 -5.13 -16.00
N SER A 354 -5.33 -4.62 -15.45
CA SER A 354 -5.30 -3.35 -14.74
C SER A 354 -5.84 -2.22 -15.61
N LYS A 355 -5.32 -2.09 -16.83
CA LYS A 355 -5.77 -1.06 -17.76
C LYS A 355 -7.27 -1.16 -18.07
N ILE A 356 -7.74 -2.35 -18.43
CA ILE A 356 -9.15 -2.57 -18.78
C ILE A 356 -10.05 -2.24 -17.59
N ALA A 357 -9.70 -2.72 -16.39
CA ALA A 357 -10.49 -2.46 -15.18
C ALA A 357 -10.51 -0.97 -14.83
N ASN A 358 -9.34 -0.31 -14.85
CA ASN A 358 -9.20 1.11 -14.57
C ASN A 358 -10.04 1.96 -15.53
N ASP A 359 -9.90 1.75 -16.85
CA ASP A 359 -10.63 2.53 -17.85
C ASP A 359 -12.16 2.38 -17.70
N LEU A 360 -12.63 1.16 -17.44
CA LEU A 360 -14.07 0.89 -17.29
C LEU A 360 -14.63 1.45 -15.98
N ILE A 361 -13.92 1.27 -14.85
CA ILE A 361 -14.34 1.83 -13.55
C ILE A 361 -14.37 3.35 -13.63
N TYR A 362 -13.36 3.97 -14.23
CA TYR A 362 -13.30 5.43 -14.37
C TYR A 362 -14.44 5.97 -15.24
N ARG A 363 -14.79 5.31 -16.35
CA ARG A 363 -15.96 5.69 -17.17
C ARG A 363 -17.27 5.66 -16.38
N LEU A 364 -17.51 4.59 -15.62
CA LEU A 364 -18.69 4.49 -14.76
C LEU A 364 -18.68 5.53 -13.65
N PHE A 365 -17.50 5.83 -13.09
CA PHE A 365 -17.34 6.82 -12.03
C PHE A 365 -17.70 8.23 -12.50
N LEU A 366 -17.25 8.62 -13.70
CA LEU A 366 -17.63 9.91 -14.29
C LEU A 366 -19.15 10.03 -14.50
N GLN A 367 -19.82 8.94 -14.87
CA GLN A 367 -21.28 8.92 -15.00
C GLN A 367 -21.98 9.08 -13.65
N VAL A 368 -21.43 8.48 -12.59
CA VAL A 368 -21.93 8.68 -11.21
C VAL A 368 -21.78 10.14 -10.79
N ILE A 369 -20.59 10.74 -10.95
CA ILE A 369 -20.36 12.16 -10.59
C ILE A 369 -21.33 13.08 -11.35
N ALA A 370 -21.47 12.89 -12.66
CA ALA A 370 -22.36 13.71 -13.49
C ALA A 370 -23.85 13.59 -13.11
N ARG A 371 -24.27 12.49 -12.47
CA ARG A 371 -25.64 12.32 -11.93
C ARG A 371 -25.80 12.95 -10.56
N VAL A 372 -24.80 12.81 -9.69
CA VAL A 372 -24.78 13.48 -8.38
C VAL A 372 -24.88 14.99 -8.54
N GLU A 373 -24.12 15.57 -9.48
CA GLU A 373 -24.20 17.00 -9.82
C GLU A 373 -25.59 17.47 -10.26
N LYS A 374 -26.40 16.56 -10.82
CA LYS A 374 -27.76 16.84 -11.27
C LYS A 374 -28.82 16.56 -10.21
N GLY A 375 -28.42 16.11 -9.01
CA GLY A 375 -29.33 15.74 -7.92
C GLY A 375 -30.06 14.41 -8.13
N ASP A 376 -29.63 13.59 -9.10
CA ASP A 376 -30.30 12.34 -9.48
C ASP A 376 -29.73 11.13 -8.74
N LEU A 377 -29.98 11.08 -7.42
CA LEU A 377 -29.37 10.08 -6.53
C LEU A 377 -29.87 8.66 -6.78
N MET A 378 -31.13 8.46 -7.16
CA MET A 378 -31.71 7.13 -7.36
C MET A 378 -31.08 6.38 -8.53
N ASP A 379 -30.69 7.11 -9.57
CA ASP A 379 -30.06 6.55 -10.75
C ASP A 379 -28.53 6.34 -10.57
N THR A 380 -27.92 6.76 -9.45
CA THR A 380 -26.49 6.49 -9.18
C THR A 380 -26.23 5.03 -8.80
N LEU A 381 -27.16 4.38 -8.11
CA LEU A 381 -26.96 3.06 -7.51
C LEU A 381 -26.70 1.97 -8.57
N PRO A 382 -27.47 1.86 -9.67
CA PRO A 382 -27.19 0.89 -10.73
C PRO A 382 -25.78 1.06 -11.33
N LEU A 383 -25.37 2.30 -11.62
CA LEU A 383 -24.03 2.58 -12.17
C LEU A 383 -22.91 2.20 -11.21
N ALA A 384 -23.08 2.50 -9.92
CA ALA A 384 -22.12 2.08 -8.89
C ALA A 384 -22.06 0.56 -8.77
N THR A 385 -23.19 -0.14 -8.84
CA THR A 385 -23.21 -1.61 -8.83
C THR A 385 -22.56 -2.24 -10.07
N GLY A 386 -22.58 -1.55 -11.22
CA GLY A 386 -21.89 -1.95 -12.45
C GLY A 386 -20.36 -2.03 -12.32
N MET A 387 -19.77 -1.39 -11.32
CA MET A 387 -18.34 -1.51 -11.02
C MET A 387 -17.97 -2.83 -10.33
N LEU A 388 -18.91 -3.46 -9.61
CA LEU A 388 -18.64 -4.68 -8.82
C LEU A 388 -18.16 -5.87 -9.66
N PRO A 389 -18.75 -6.19 -10.83
CA PRO A 389 -18.24 -7.25 -11.69
C PRO A 389 -16.83 -6.97 -12.22
N ILE A 390 -16.49 -5.69 -12.48
CA ILE A 390 -15.15 -5.31 -12.93
C ILE A 390 -14.14 -5.52 -11.80
N ALA A 391 -14.45 -5.04 -10.60
CA ALA A 391 -13.64 -5.26 -9.40
C ALA A 391 -13.48 -6.77 -9.08
N ALA A 392 -14.54 -7.56 -9.24
CA ALA A 392 -14.49 -9.01 -9.08
C ALA A 392 -13.56 -9.67 -10.11
N SER A 393 -13.53 -9.18 -11.35
CA SER A 393 -12.67 -9.73 -12.40
C SER A 393 -11.18 -9.55 -12.12
N VAL A 394 -10.78 -8.52 -11.38
CA VAL A 394 -9.38 -8.30 -10.94
C VAL A 394 -9.08 -8.78 -9.52
N SER A 395 -10.08 -9.31 -8.81
CA SER A 395 -9.91 -9.80 -7.44
C SER A 395 -8.86 -10.91 -7.27
N PRO A 396 -8.56 -11.79 -8.26
CA PRO A 396 -7.44 -12.73 -8.13
C PRO A 396 -6.09 -12.06 -7.88
N TYR A 397 -5.84 -10.87 -8.45
CA TYR A 397 -4.62 -10.11 -8.17
C TYR A 397 -4.59 -9.60 -6.73
N LEU A 398 -5.67 -8.95 -6.28
CA LEU A 398 -5.78 -8.46 -4.90
C LEU A 398 -5.62 -9.60 -3.90
N PHE A 399 -6.26 -10.74 -4.17
CA PHE A 399 -6.15 -11.93 -3.35
C PHE A 399 -4.72 -12.47 -3.34
N SER A 400 -4.04 -12.51 -4.48
CA SER A 400 -2.66 -13.01 -4.57
C SER A 400 -1.67 -12.15 -3.80
N TYR A 401 -1.78 -10.82 -3.88
CA TYR A 401 -0.99 -9.93 -3.03
C TYR A 401 -1.25 -10.15 -1.54
N TYR A 402 -2.51 -10.39 -1.17
CA TYR A 402 -2.89 -10.66 0.21
C TYR A 402 -2.41 -12.02 0.73
N SER A 403 -2.55 -13.08 -0.06
CA SER A 403 -2.26 -14.45 0.37
C SER A 403 -0.77 -14.78 0.35
N GLN A 404 -0.01 -14.18 -0.58
CA GLN A 404 1.43 -14.39 -0.65
C GLN A 404 2.24 -13.50 0.27
N ARG A 405 1.63 -12.47 0.89
CA ARG A 405 2.37 -11.56 1.77
C ARG A 405 3.14 -12.34 2.84
N ALA A 406 4.44 -12.09 2.92
CA ALA A 406 5.27 -12.68 3.95
C ALA A 406 4.88 -12.12 5.34
N ASP A 407 4.84 -12.99 6.35
CA ASP A 407 4.68 -12.57 7.76
C ASP A 407 6.01 -11.93 8.25
N ARG A 408 6.22 -10.67 7.89
CA ARG A 408 7.47 -9.94 8.19
C ARG A 408 7.79 -9.93 9.70
N PRO A 409 6.83 -9.73 10.63
CA PRO A 409 7.09 -9.86 12.07
C PRO A 409 7.58 -11.24 12.48
N LEU A 410 6.97 -12.33 11.99
CA LEU A 410 7.47 -13.69 12.24
C LEU A 410 8.89 -13.86 11.70
N LEU A 411 9.14 -13.45 10.46
CA LEU A 411 10.45 -13.60 9.81
C LEU A 411 11.55 -12.77 10.51
N ARG A 412 11.24 -11.56 10.99
CA ARG A 412 12.17 -10.75 11.82
C ARG A 412 12.47 -11.44 13.15
N ARG A 413 11.44 -11.97 13.84
CA ARG A 413 11.64 -12.69 15.09
C ARG A 413 12.48 -13.95 14.88
N ALA A 414 12.25 -14.69 13.80
CA ALA A 414 13.08 -15.83 13.42
C ALA A 414 14.52 -15.40 13.14
N ALA A 415 14.74 -14.35 12.35
CA ALA A 415 16.08 -13.83 12.08
C ALA A 415 16.82 -13.43 13.36
N SER A 416 16.14 -12.73 14.28
CA SER A 416 16.68 -12.36 15.59
C SER A 416 16.98 -13.57 16.48
N ALA A 417 16.08 -14.57 16.53
CA ALA A 417 16.26 -15.79 17.31
C ALA A 417 17.50 -16.57 16.87
N PHE A 418 17.85 -16.50 15.58
CA PHE A 418 19.04 -17.12 15.04
C PHE A 418 20.26 -16.18 14.95
N ALA A 419 20.15 -14.94 15.44
CA ALA A 419 21.21 -13.92 15.34
C ALA A 419 21.75 -13.76 13.90
N ILE A 420 20.87 -13.93 12.90
CA ILE A 420 21.22 -13.73 11.50
C ILE A 420 20.87 -12.30 11.08
N GLN A 421 21.66 -11.74 10.17
CA GLN A 421 21.30 -10.47 9.55
C GLN A 421 20.06 -10.71 8.68
N PRO A 422 18.94 -10.01 8.93
CA PRO A 422 17.75 -10.19 8.12
C PRO A 422 18.03 -9.79 6.67
N PRO A 423 17.42 -10.47 5.67
CA PRO A 423 17.49 -10.05 4.28
C PRO A 423 17.12 -8.57 4.12
N ALA A 424 17.69 -7.91 3.11
CA ALA A 424 17.53 -6.46 2.92
C ALA A 424 16.07 -5.95 3.02
N PRO A 425 15.05 -6.64 2.47
CA PRO A 425 13.66 -6.22 2.63
C PRO A 425 13.16 -6.15 4.09
N LEU A 426 13.74 -6.96 5.00
CA LEU A 426 13.36 -6.97 6.41
C LEU A 426 14.18 -6.02 7.28
N GLY A 427 15.45 -5.79 6.92
CA GLY A 427 16.40 -5.00 7.71
C GLY A 427 16.55 -3.53 7.28
N ARG A 428 16.13 -3.14 6.07
CA ARG A 428 16.30 -1.78 5.56
C ARG A 428 15.04 -0.93 5.74
N VAL A 429 15.21 0.30 6.22
CA VAL A 429 14.14 1.30 6.22
C VAL A 429 14.04 1.92 4.82
N LYS A 430 12.93 1.64 4.14
CA LYS A 430 12.57 2.20 2.82
C LYS A 430 11.13 2.65 2.86
N ARG A 431 10.87 3.96 2.76
CA ARG A 431 9.52 4.53 2.95
C ARG A 431 8.95 5.09 1.66
N ALA A 432 7.66 4.89 1.47
CA ALA A 432 6.89 5.55 0.42
C ALA A 432 5.98 6.62 1.04
N TRP A 433 6.02 7.86 0.54
CA TRP A 433 5.18 8.96 1.04
C TRP A 433 4.14 9.36 -0.01
N PHE A 434 2.88 9.05 0.25
CA PHE A 434 1.74 9.24 -0.63
C PHE A 434 1.06 10.59 -0.43
N THR A 435 0.76 11.26 -1.53
CA THR A 435 0.00 12.53 -1.53
C THR A 435 -0.73 12.76 -2.85
N ASP A 436 -1.89 13.40 -2.77
CA ASP A 436 -2.65 13.90 -3.92
C ASP A 436 -2.24 15.34 -4.30
N THR A 437 -1.55 16.09 -3.43
CA THR A 437 -1.45 17.57 -3.53
C THR A 437 -0.02 18.10 -3.69
N LEU A 438 0.91 17.30 -4.23
CA LEU A 438 2.35 17.65 -4.23
C LEU A 438 2.70 18.94 -4.99
N GLU A 439 1.94 19.30 -6.01
CA GLU A 439 2.19 20.49 -6.85
C GLU A 439 1.42 21.73 -6.38
N ASP A 440 0.51 21.55 -5.43
CA ASP A 440 -0.33 22.63 -4.95
C ASP A 440 0.49 23.64 -4.14
N VAL A 441 0.15 24.92 -4.26
CA VAL A 441 0.71 25.98 -3.39
C VAL A 441 0.02 25.93 -2.03
N ASN A 442 0.40 24.94 -1.21
CA ASN A 442 -0.11 24.76 0.14
C ASN A 442 0.96 24.28 1.14
N GLY A 443 0.64 24.34 2.43
CA GLY A 443 1.58 23.94 3.49
C GLY A 443 1.94 22.46 3.50
N VAL A 444 1.07 21.59 2.96
CA VAL A 444 1.28 20.14 2.87
C VAL A 444 2.35 19.82 1.84
N ALA A 445 2.18 20.31 0.60
CA ALA A 445 3.13 20.16 -0.49
C ALA A 445 4.53 20.62 -0.08
N ARG A 446 4.62 21.80 0.54
CA ARG A 446 5.89 22.35 1.04
C ARG A 446 6.54 21.45 2.08
N THR A 447 5.76 20.97 3.06
CA THR A 447 6.26 20.08 4.11
C THR A 447 6.84 18.80 3.51
N ILE A 448 6.11 18.18 2.58
CA ILE A 448 6.53 16.94 1.91
C ILE A 448 7.82 17.20 1.13
N ARG A 449 7.85 18.22 0.26
CA ARG A 449 9.03 18.53 -0.55
C ARG A 449 10.25 18.80 0.33
N THR A 450 10.13 19.62 1.36
CA THR A 450 11.29 19.98 2.21
C THR A 450 11.76 18.80 3.09
N MET A 451 10.85 17.98 3.62
CA MET A 451 11.25 16.74 4.30
C MET A 451 11.92 15.75 3.33
N SER A 452 11.43 15.64 2.11
CA SER A 452 12.02 14.76 1.08
C SER A 452 13.38 15.26 0.59
N GLN A 453 13.60 16.57 0.49
CA GLN A 453 14.93 17.15 0.22
C GLN A 453 15.90 16.83 1.37
N SER A 454 15.44 16.95 2.63
CA SER A 454 16.24 16.59 3.81
C SER A 454 16.57 15.09 3.82
N ALA A 455 15.62 14.25 3.40
CA ALA A 455 15.83 12.81 3.23
C ALA A 455 16.88 12.49 2.18
N LEU A 456 16.81 13.17 1.02
CA LEU A 456 17.78 13.01 -0.07
C LEU A 456 19.19 13.41 0.39
N LYS A 457 19.32 14.54 1.09
CA LYS A 457 20.58 15.01 1.69
C LYS A 457 21.15 14.01 2.70
N ALA A 458 20.29 13.36 3.48
CA ALA A 458 20.68 12.34 4.46
C ALA A 458 20.96 10.95 3.84
N GLY A 459 20.75 10.77 2.52
CA GLY A 459 20.88 9.46 1.86
C GLY A 459 19.79 8.45 2.23
N ALA A 460 18.67 8.92 2.77
CA ALA A 460 17.56 8.07 3.19
C ALA A 460 16.72 7.61 1.99
N GLU A 461 16.20 6.37 2.05
CA GLU A 461 15.35 5.82 0.99
C GLU A 461 13.88 6.22 1.17
N LEU A 462 13.60 7.50 0.98
CA LEU A 462 12.26 8.04 0.94
C LEU A 462 11.86 8.32 -0.51
N THR A 463 10.80 7.68 -0.99
CA THR A 463 10.22 7.96 -2.31
C THR A 463 8.85 8.60 -2.13
N VAL A 464 8.64 9.79 -2.71
CA VAL A 464 7.30 10.39 -2.78
C VAL A 464 6.50 9.72 -3.89
N ILE A 465 5.27 9.31 -3.61
CA ILE A 465 4.36 8.69 -4.58
C ILE A 465 3.15 9.60 -4.77
N THR A 466 2.88 9.96 -6.03
CA THR A 466 1.75 10.80 -6.43
C THR A 466 1.18 10.30 -7.76
N CYS A 467 0.04 10.85 -8.16
CA CYS A 467 -0.62 10.54 -9.42
C CYS A 467 -1.15 11.83 -10.05
N ARG A 468 -0.48 12.36 -11.06
CA ARG A 468 -0.79 13.64 -11.74
C ARG A 468 -0.38 13.61 -13.20
N GLY A 469 -1.15 14.25 -14.09
CA GLY A 469 -0.73 14.46 -15.48
C GLY A 469 0.38 15.53 -15.53
N ASP A 470 1.53 15.20 -16.11
CA ASP A 470 2.67 16.12 -16.34
C ASP A 470 3.35 16.75 -15.11
N SER A 471 3.85 15.91 -14.18
CA SER A 471 4.69 16.38 -13.07
C SER A 471 6.16 16.51 -13.45
N GLN A 472 6.74 17.71 -13.28
CA GLN A 472 8.17 18.00 -13.45
C GLN A 472 8.82 18.38 -12.12
N ILE A 473 8.98 17.39 -11.23
CA ILE A 473 9.68 17.55 -9.96
C ILE A 473 10.95 16.69 -9.99
N ASP A 474 12.12 17.34 -9.90
CA ASP A 474 13.44 16.72 -10.02
C ASP A 474 14.31 16.86 -8.76
N ASP A 475 13.89 17.68 -7.80
CA ASP A 475 14.63 17.99 -6.57
C ASP A 475 14.43 16.97 -5.43
N ILE A 476 13.58 15.96 -5.65
CA ILE A 476 13.28 14.88 -4.70
C ILE A 476 13.14 13.54 -5.42
N ARG A 477 13.29 12.44 -4.68
CA ARG A 477 13.00 11.10 -5.19
C ARG A 477 11.49 10.90 -5.29
N ILE A 478 10.97 10.87 -6.52
CA ILE A 478 9.53 10.81 -6.80
C ILE A 478 9.18 9.68 -7.77
N LYS A 479 8.04 9.04 -7.53
CA LYS A 479 7.32 8.21 -8.47
C LYS A 479 5.96 8.85 -8.75
N ASN A 480 5.84 9.52 -9.88
CA ASN A 480 4.55 9.97 -10.39
C ASN A 480 3.90 8.87 -11.25
N PHE A 481 2.64 8.57 -11.00
CA PHE A 481 1.81 7.70 -11.82
C PHE A 481 0.98 8.53 -12.79
N GLU A 482 0.88 8.06 -14.03
CA GLU A 482 -0.05 8.62 -14.99
C GLU A 482 -1.49 8.33 -14.51
N PRO A 483 -2.35 9.35 -14.35
CA PRO A 483 -3.72 9.12 -13.94
C PRO A 483 -4.52 8.40 -15.03
N VAL A 484 -5.50 7.60 -14.61
CA VAL A 484 -6.51 7.03 -15.53
C VAL A 484 -7.35 8.15 -16.13
N GLY A 485 -7.61 9.18 -15.31
CA GLY A 485 -8.12 10.47 -15.72
C GLY A 485 -8.26 11.39 -14.51
N GLU A 486 -8.72 12.62 -14.73
CA GLU A 486 -8.88 13.64 -13.70
C GLU A 486 -10.36 14.01 -13.53
N PHE A 487 -10.72 14.51 -12.35
CA PHE A 487 -12.08 14.94 -12.03
C PHE A 487 -12.07 16.07 -11.00
N GLU A 488 -13.14 16.84 -10.95
CA GLU A 488 -13.36 17.90 -9.95
C GLU A 488 -14.55 17.53 -9.08
N LEU A 489 -14.55 18.00 -7.82
CA LEU A 489 -15.69 17.79 -6.92
C LEU A 489 -16.68 18.97 -7.04
N PRO A 490 -18.01 18.73 -7.05
CA PRO A 490 -19.01 19.75 -7.36
C PRO A 490 -18.96 21.00 -6.45
N GLU A 491 -18.67 20.80 -5.16
CA GLU A 491 -18.59 21.84 -4.11
C GLU A 491 -17.15 22.25 -3.77
N TYR A 492 -16.14 21.56 -4.34
CA TYR A 492 -14.72 21.80 -4.08
C TYR A 492 -13.95 21.99 -5.39
N LYS A 493 -14.36 23.01 -6.15
CA LYS A 493 -13.79 23.34 -7.48
C LYS A 493 -12.35 23.86 -7.44
N LEU A 494 -11.75 23.97 -6.25
CA LEU A 494 -10.41 24.53 -6.06
C LEU A 494 -9.28 23.52 -6.36
N GLN A 495 -9.58 22.22 -6.46
CA GLN A 495 -8.58 21.18 -6.73
C GLN A 495 -9.10 20.11 -7.70
N LYS A 496 -8.36 19.89 -8.78
CA LYS A 496 -8.50 18.66 -9.59
C LYS A 496 -7.96 17.49 -8.79
N LEU A 497 -8.68 16.38 -8.78
CA LEU A 497 -8.24 15.09 -8.27
C LEU A 497 -7.96 14.15 -9.43
N SER A 498 -7.10 13.18 -9.17
CA SER A 498 -6.69 12.18 -10.15
C SER A 498 -7.24 10.82 -9.75
N PHE A 499 -7.70 10.06 -10.73
CA PHE A 499 -8.13 8.67 -10.55
C PHE A 499 -6.90 7.75 -10.73
N PRO A 500 -6.39 7.14 -9.66
CA PRO A 500 -5.11 6.43 -9.71
C PRO A 500 -5.24 5.06 -10.39
N PRO A 501 -4.19 4.56 -11.04
CA PRO A 501 -4.12 3.19 -11.53
C PRO A 501 -3.83 2.23 -10.36
N VAL A 502 -4.88 1.88 -9.60
CA VAL A 502 -4.81 1.22 -8.28
C VAL A 502 -3.93 -0.04 -8.28
N LEU A 503 -4.19 -0.98 -9.20
CA LEU A 503 -3.43 -2.24 -9.23
C LEU A 503 -1.96 -2.01 -9.58
N ASP A 504 -1.67 -1.08 -10.50
CA ASP A 504 -0.30 -0.77 -10.90
C ASP A 504 0.49 -0.11 -9.77
N MET A 505 -0.18 0.67 -8.92
CA MET A 505 0.42 1.23 -7.72
C MET A 505 0.71 0.13 -6.68
N ILE A 506 -0.23 -0.78 -6.42
CA ILE A 506 -0.03 -1.92 -5.51
C ILE A 506 1.15 -2.77 -5.99
N ASP A 507 1.20 -3.09 -7.28
CA ASP A 507 2.29 -3.85 -7.90
C ASP A 507 3.65 -3.16 -7.72
N TYR A 508 3.71 -1.85 -7.97
CA TYR A 508 4.93 -1.09 -7.78
C TYR A 508 5.40 -1.13 -6.33
N ILE A 509 4.47 -0.98 -5.37
CA ILE A 509 4.80 -0.98 -3.94
C ILE A 509 5.39 -2.33 -3.51
N ASP A 510 4.80 -3.43 -3.97
CA ASP A 510 5.28 -4.79 -3.69
C ASP A 510 6.70 -5.01 -4.23
N ARG A 511 6.93 -4.71 -5.51
CA ARG A 511 8.24 -4.89 -6.17
C ARG A 511 9.35 -4.03 -5.59
N GLU A 512 9.02 -2.81 -5.20
CA GLU A 512 10.00 -1.90 -4.60
C GLU A 512 10.38 -2.33 -3.18
N GLY A 513 9.56 -3.15 -2.52
CA GLY A 513 9.85 -3.67 -1.19
C GLY A 513 9.89 -2.59 -0.11
N PHE A 514 8.94 -1.65 -0.12
CA PHE A 514 8.82 -0.63 0.92
C PHE A 514 8.56 -1.28 2.30
N SER A 515 9.18 -0.72 3.34
CA SER A 515 9.05 -1.18 4.73
C SER A 515 7.95 -0.46 5.51
N GLU A 516 7.53 0.73 5.06
CA GLU A 516 6.45 1.52 5.67
C GLU A 516 5.85 2.49 4.63
N LEU A 517 4.54 2.70 4.68
CA LEU A 517 3.81 3.65 3.84
C LEU A 517 3.35 4.87 4.67
N VAL A 518 3.69 6.07 4.24
CA VAL A 518 3.31 7.34 4.88
C VAL A 518 2.25 8.01 4.01
N ILE A 519 1.12 8.40 4.57
CA ILE A 519 -0.07 8.81 3.81
C ILE A 519 -0.52 10.19 4.29
N SER A 520 -0.36 11.21 3.45
CA SER A 520 -0.68 12.61 3.81
C SER A 520 -2.05 13.09 3.39
N THR A 521 -2.69 12.44 2.42
CA THR A 521 -3.97 12.89 1.90
C THR A 521 -4.98 11.74 2.01
N PRO A 522 -6.21 12.00 2.45
CA PRO A 522 -7.28 11.00 2.45
C PRO A 522 -8.00 10.90 1.08
N GLY A 523 -7.36 11.37 0.01
CA GLY A 523 -7.89 11.33 -1.36
C GLY A 523 -7.62 10.00 -2.07
N PRO A 524 -7.85 9.93 -3.40
CA PRO A 524 -7.71 8.70 -4.16
C PRO A 524 -6.33 8.02 -4.04
N VAL A 525 -5.23 8.78 -4.06
CA VAL A 525 -3.88 8.25 -3.85
C VAL A 525 -3.73 7.69 -2.43
N GLY A 526 -4.28 8.38 -1.43
CA GLY A 526 -4.27 7.91 -0.05
C GLY A 526 -5.08 6.63 0.18
N LEU A 527 -6.27 6.52 -0.40
CA LEU A 527 -7.10 5.32 -0.36
C LEU A 527 -6.37 4.12 -1.00
N THR A 528 -5.67 4.37 -2.11
CA THR A 528 -4.83 3.36 -2.76
C THR A 528 -3.69 2.91 -1.85
N ALA A 529 -3.04 3.83 -1.13
CA ALA A 529 -1.99 3.51 -0.17
C ALA A 529 -2.50 2.68 1.03
N VAL A 530 -3.69 3.01 1.55
CA VAL A 530 -4.34 2.21 2.61
C VAL A 530 -4.64 0.79 2.12
N ALA A 531 -5.19 0.66 0.91
CA ALA A 531 -5.45 -0.65 0.30
C ALA A 531 -4.15 -1.46 0.13
N ALA A 532 -3.09 -0.83 -0.39
CA ALA A 532 -1.78 -1.46 -0.55
C ALA A 532 -1.19 -1.90 0.80
N ALA A 533 -1.24 -1.05 1.83
CA ALA A 533 -0.76 -1.39 3.18
C ALA A 533 -1.45 -2.65 3.72
N LYS A 534 -2.78 -2.74 3.59
CA LYS A 534 -3.56 -3.89 4.09
C LYS A 534 -3.34 -5.16 3.28
N LEU A 535 -3.27 -5.05 1.95
CA LEU A 535 -3.03 -6.20 1.08
C LEU A 535 -1.62 -6.75 1.29
N LEU A 536 -0.61 -5.88 1.29
CA LEU A 536 0.81 -6.29 1.36
C LEU A 536 1.32 -6.51 2.79
N GLY A 537 0.53 -6.18 3.81
CA GLY A 537 0.95 -6.28 5.22
C GLY A 537 2.08 -5.31 5.58
N ILE A 538 2.11 -4.13 4.95
CA ILE A 538 3.12 -3.10 5.20
C ILE A 538 2.58 -2.11 6.24
N PRO A 539 3.34 -1.81 7.31
CA PRO A 539 2.99 -0.77 8.28
C PRO A 539 2.69 0.57 7.61
N SER A 540 1.70 1.29 8.15
CA SER A 540 1.18 2.51 7.55
C SER A 540 0.99 3.62 8.57
N VAL A 541 1.32 4.84 8.16
CA VAL A 541 1.22 6.05 8.97
C VAL A 541 0.40 7.08 8.23
N GLY A 542 -0.68 7.57 8.83
CA GLY A 542 -1.45 8.70 8.32
C GLY A 542 -0.92 10.03 8.85
N ILE A 543 -1.09 11.12 8.11
CA ILE A 543 -0.80 12.47 8.59
C ILE A 543 -2.02 13.36 8.39
N TYR A 544 -2.58 13.85 9.49
CA TYR A 544 -3.71 14.76 9.49
C TYR A 544 -3.25 16.20 9.30
N HIS A 545 -3.24 16.66 8.04
CA HIS A 545 -2.81 18.01 7.68
C HIS A 545 -3.92 19.06 7.68
N THR A 546 -5.12 18.68 7.28
CA THR A 546 -6.23 19.61 7.01
C THR A 546 -7.46 19.15 7.75
N ASP A 547 -8.15 20.09 8.41
CA ASP A 547 -9.44 19.85 9.05
C ASP A 547 -10.58 19.83 8.02
N PHE A 548 -10.60 18.79 7.18
CA PHE A 548 -11.61 18.64 6.14
C PHE A 548 -13.06 18.76 6.65
N PRO A 549 -13.44 18.19 7.81
CA PRO A 549 -14.78 18.39 8.36
C PRO A 549 -15.12 19.85 8.63
N GLN A 550 -14.24 20.59 9.29
CA GLN A 550 -14.47 22.01 9.57
C GLN A 550 -14.50 22.86 8.29
N TYR A 551 -13.63 22.53 7.33
CA TYR A 551 -13.64 23.12 5.99
C TYR A 551 -14.97 22.88 5.27
N ALA A 552 -15.48 21.64 5.29
CA ALA A 552 -16.76 21.29 4.67
C ALA A 552 -17.90 22.11 5.28
N ARG A 553 -17.98 22.17 6.62
CA ARG A 553 -18.98 22.98 7.33
C ARG A 553 -18.98 24.45 6.90
N ILE A 554 -17.80 25.07 6.82
CA ILE A 554 -17.66 26.49 6.46
C ILE A 554 -18.06 26.75 4.99
N LEU A 555 -17.76 25.80 4.09
CA LEU A 555 -18.04 25.96 2.66
C LEU A 555 -19.48 25.60 2.29
N THR A 556 -20.08 24.62 2.95
CA THR A 556 -21.44 24.14 2.63
C THR A 556 -22.52 24.69 3.56
N GLU A 557 -22.14 25.28 4.71
CA GLU A 557 -23.04 25.65 5.80
C GLU A 557 -23.94 24.48 6.27
N ASP A 558 -23.52 23.23 6.04
CA ASP A 558 -24.31 22.02 6.27
C ASP A 558 -23.65 21.12 7.34
N GLU A 559 -24.33 20.99 8.50
CA GLU A 559 -23.90 20.15 9.63
C GLU A 559 -23.93 18.64 9.31
N MET A 560 -24.79 18.20 8.38
CA MET A 560 -24.85 16.82 7.95
C MET A 560 -23.59 16.45 7.16
N MET A 561 -23.12 17.36 6.29
CA MET A 561 -21.87 17.19 5.55
C MET A 561 -20.66 17.16 6.48
N GLU A 562 -20.62 18.01 7.51
CA GLU A 562 -19.59 17.97 8.55
C GLU A 562 -19.56 16.58 9.23
N THR A 563 -20.73 16.06 9.63
CA THR A 563 -20.86 14.75 10.29
C THR A 563 -20.40 13.60 9.39
N LEU A 564 -20.76 13.64 8.10
CA LEU A 564 -20.33 12.65 7.12
C LEU A 564 -18.81 12.68 6.94
N MET A 565 -18.20 13.87 6.86
CA MET A 565 -16.75 14.01 6.73
C MET A 565 -16.01 13.55 7.98
N TRP A 566 -16.53 13.81 9.18
CA TRP A 566 -15.98 13.23 10.40
C TRP A 566 -16.02 11.71 10.39
N SER A 567 -17.15 11.12 9.95
CA SER A 567 -17.29 9.67 9.85
C SER A 567 -16.26 9.07 8.87
N PHE A 568 -16.07 9.70 7.72
CA PHE A 568 -15.06 9.31 6.75
C PHE A 568 -13.62 9.45 7.29
N MET A 569 -13.29 10.58 7.92
CA MET A 569 -11.97 10.78 8.54
C MET A 569 -11.70 9.74 9.64
N HIS A 570 -12.68 9.50 10.51
CA HIS A 570 -12.56 8.49 11.57
C HIS A 570 -12.32 7.10 10.98
N TRP A 571 -13.11 6.71 9.97
CA TRP A 571 -12.89 5.45 9.25
C TRP A 571 -11.48 5.40 8.63
N PHE A 572 -11.06 6.42 7.89
CA PHE A 572 -9.78 6.44 7.19
C PHE A 572 -8.60 6.31 8.14
N TYR A 573 -8.53 7.17 9.16
CA TYR A 573 -7.43 7.14 10.14
C TYR A 573 -7.49 5.92 11.07
N SER A 574 -8.66 5.28 11.20
CA SER A 574 -8.73 3.98 11.88
C SER A 574 -8.01 2.86 11.11
N GLN A 575 -7.84 3.00 9.79
CA GLN A 575 -7.17 1.99 8.96
C GLN A 575 -5.64 2.02 9.09
N VAL A 576 -5.02 3.13 9.46
CA VAL A 576 -3.54 3.21 9.59
C VAL A 576 -3.06 2.79 10.98
N ASP A 577 -1.77 2.46 11.13
CA ASP A 577 -1.20 1.98 12.39
C ASP A 577 -0.85 3.13 13.35
N LEU A 578 -0.38 4.26 12.81
CA LEU A 578 -0.14 5.51 13.54
C LEU A 578 -0.73 6.70 12.77
N VAL A 579 -1.18 7.72 13.49
CA VAL A 579 -1.62 9.00 12.93
C VAL A 579 -0.76 10.12 13.50
N TYR A 580 -0.05 10.81 12.61
CA TYR A 580 0.56 12.08 12.94
C TYR A 580 -0.49 13.19 12.90
N VAL A 581 -0.57 13.94 13.99
CA VAL A 581 -1.30 15.20 14.06
C VAL A 581 -0.29 16.34 14.22
N ASN A 582 -0.70 17.57 13.96
CA ASN A 582 0.22 18.69 13.90
C ASN A 582 0.36 19.49 15.19
N SER A 583 -0.50 19.24 16.18
CA SER A 583 -0.56 20.00 17.42
C SER A 583 -1.23 19.17 18.51
N GLU A 584 -0.97 19.51 19.79
CA GLU A 584 -1.60 18.83 20.93
C GLU A 584 -3.11 19.11 21.00
N PHE A 585 -3.57 20.28 20.57
CA PHE A 585 -5.00 20.61 20.40
C PHE A 585 -5.69 19.58 19.52
N TYR A 586 -5.15 19.31 18.33
CA TYR A 586 -5.71 18.31 17.44
C TYR A 586 -5.54 16.89 17.97
N ARG A 587 -4.43 16.60 18.67
CA ARG A 587 -4.25 15.31 19.36
C ARG A 587 -5.38 15.07 20.37
N GLN A 588 -5.67 16.06 21.19
CA GLN A 588 -6.73 15.99 22.19
C GLN A 588 -8.12 15.90 21.54
N CYS A 589 -8.38 16.65 20.46
CA CYS A 589 -9.61 16.53 19.68
C CYS A 589 -9.84 15.11 19.13
N TRP A 590 -8.78 14.42 18.69
CA TRP A 590 -8.86 13.03 18.21
C TRP A 590 -9.04 12.03 19.36
N ILE A 591 -8.41 12.25 20.51
CA ILE A 591 -8.60 11.44 21.72
C ILE A 591 -10.06 11.51 22.19
N GLU A 592 -10.63 12.71 22.25
CA GLU A 592 -12.04 12.95 22.62
C GLU A 592 -13.02 12.28 21.64
N ARG A 593 -12.59 12.08 20.39
CA ARG A 593 -13.34 11.36 19.36
C ARG A 593 -13.12 9.84 19.37
N GLY A 594 -12.36 9.31 20.34
CA GLY A 594 -12.23 7.87 20.58
C GLY A 594 -10.94 7.22 20.07
N PHE A 595 -9.96 7.99 19.59
CA PHE A 595 -8.65 7.42 19.22
C PHE A 595 -7.80 7.13 20.47
N ALA A 596 -7.17 5.96 20.49
CA ALA A 596 -6.21 5.62 21.52
C ALA A 596 -5.02 6.61 21.50
N PRO A 597 -4.58 7.17 22.64
CA PRO A 597 -3.44 8.08 22.70
C PRO A 597 -2.14 7.50 22.12
N SER A 598 -1.97 6.18 22.14
CA SER A 598 -0.83 5.45 21.55
C SER A 598 -0.84 5.41 20.03
N LYS A 599 -1.99 5.66 19.40
CA LYS A 599 -2.14 5.75 17.93
C LYS A 599 -1.81 7.15 17.40
N LEU A 600 -1.60 8.13 18.28
CA LEU A 600 -1.42 9.54 17.91
C LEU A 600 -0.03 10.04 18.29
N ALA A 601 0.65 10.67 17.34
CA ALA A 601 1.94 11.32 17.56
C ALA A 601 1.96 12.73 16.96
N ILE A 602 2.80 13.62 17.50
CA ILE A 602 3.00 14.96 16.91
C ILE A 602 3.99 14.86 15.75
N LEU A 603 3.63 15.39 14.59
CA LEU A 603 4.52 15.46 13.43
C LEU A 603 5.70 16.40 13.74
N PRO A 604 6.96 15.97 13.58
CA PRO A 604 8.10 16.88 13.67
C PRO A 604 8.02 17.96 12.58
N ARG A 605 8.18 19.23 12.97
CA ARG A 605 8.09 20.39 12.07
C ARG A 605 9.42 21.14 11.99
N GLY A 606 9.79 21.52 10.76
CA GLY A 606 10.93 22.38 10.47
C GLY A 606 10.52 23.77 9.98
N LEU A 607 11.51 24.65 9.89
CA LEU A 607 11.41 26.04 9.47
C LEU A 607 12.62 26.37 8.58
N ASP A 608 12.41 27.20 7.55
CA ASP A 608 13.51 27.80 6.78
C ASP A 608 14.07 29.02 7.50
N THR A 609 15.13 28.80 8.28
CA THR A 609 15.76 29.80 9.15
C THR A 609 16.61 30.82 8.41
N GLN A 610 16.93 30.54 7.14
CA GLN A 610 17.69 31.46 6.28
C GLN A 610 16.77 32.45 5.58
N LEU A 611 15.58 31.98 5.17
CA LEU A 611 14.56 32.81 4.55
C LEU A 611 13.85 33.70 5.58
N PHE A 612 13.44 33.12 6.71
CA PHE A 612 12.74 33.83 7.77
C PHE A 612 13.71 34.20 8.88
N ASN A 613 14.18 35.44 8.84
CA ASN A 613 15.23 35.92 9.72
C ASN A 613 15.11 37.45 9.90
N PRO A 614 15.27 37.99 11.12
CA PRO A 614 15.15 39.43 11.37
C PRO A 614 16.19 40.27 10.62
N SER A 615 17.32 39.67 10.22
CA SER A 615 18.35 40.33 9.40
C SER A 615 17.88 40.68 7.98
N ARG A 616 16.77 40.08 7.51
CA ARG A 616 16.14 40.41 6.21
C ARG A 616 15.40 41.75 6.23
N ARG A 617 15.30 42.42 7.38
CA ARG A 617 14.53 43.65 7.54
C ARG A 617 15.02 44.76 6.61
N GLU A 618 14.10 45.29 5.80
CA GLU A 618 14.33 46.45 4.94
C GLU A 618 13.42 47.60 5.43
N PRO A 619 13.97 48.64 6.10
CA PRO A 619 13.16 49.70 6.74
C PRO A 619 12.19 50.46 5.82
N LYS A 620 12.40 50.43 4.51
CA LYS A 620 11.55 51.11 3.52
C LYS A 620 10.63 50.17 2.76
N PHE A 621 10.64 48.85 3.02
CA PHE A 621 9.90 47.86 2.25
C PHE A 621 8.40 48.21 2.17
N TRP A 622 7.72 48.32 3.31
CA TRP A 622 6.29 48.61 3.30
C TRP A 622 5.95 50.05 2.91
N LYS A 623 6.86 51.01 3.14
CA LYS A 623 6.69 52.38 2.65
C LYS A 623 6.66 52.44 1.12
N LYS A 624 7.46 51.61 0.44
CA LYS A 624 7.42 51.46 -1.03
C LYS A 624 6.09 50.86 -1.51
N HIS A 625 5.44 50.06 -0.67
CA HIS A 625 4.12 49.48 -0.93
C HIS A 625 2.95 50.36 -0.44
N GLY A 626 3.22 51.59 0.02
CA GLY A 626 2.19 52.56 0.37
C GLY A 626 1.90 52.73 1.86
N ALA A 627 2.59 52.01 2.76
CA ALA A 627 2.41 52.16 4.20
C ALA A 627 2.89 53.52 4.72
N LYS A 628 2.09 54.14 5.58
CA LYS A 628 2.36 55.41 6.28
C LYS A 628 2.49 55.21 7.78
N HIS A 629 1.93 54.12 8.31
CA HIS A 629 1.87 53.77 9.71
C HIS A 629 2.47 52.37 9.95
N PRO A 630 2.62 51.92 11.21
CA PRO A 630 2.96 50.54 11.52
C PRO A 630 2.08 49.52 10.78
N VAL A 631 2.68 48.45 10.30
CA VAL A 631 2.04 47.47 9.42
C VAL A 631 1.57 46.25 10.20
N LEU A 632 0.27 46.00 10.12
CA LEU A 632 -0.39 44.76 10.50
C LEU A 632 -0.35 43.81 9.29
N LEU A 633 0.39 42.72 9.40
CA LEU A 633 0.63 41.78 8.30
C LEU A 633 -0.25 40.54 8.44
N TYR A 634 -0.91 40.17 7.35
CA TYR A 634 -1.44 38.82 7.12
C TYR A 634 -0.71 38.19 5.93
N VAL A 635 -0.36 36.92 6.06
CA VAL A 635 0.20 36.10 4.98
C VAL A 635 -0.55 34.78 4.93
N GLY A 636 -1.06 34.42 3.76
CA GLY A 636 -1.76 33.16 3.55
C GLY A 636 -2.78 33.23 2.43
N ARG A 637 -3.56 32.15 2.27
CA ARG A 637 -4.68 32.14 1.32
C ARG A 637 -5.73 33.16 1.75
N VAL A 638 -6.21 33.99 0.82
CA VAL A 638 -7.20 35.03 1.10
C VAL A 638 -8.59 34.44 0.95
N SER A 639 -9.09 33.83 2.03
CA SER A 639 -10.32 33.04 2.01
C SER A 639 -11.10 33.12 3.32
N LYS A 640 -12.41 32.86 3.26
CA LYS A 640 -13.33 33.09 4.38
C LYS A 640 -13.05 32.14 5.56
N GLU A 641 -12.62 30.91 5.29
CA GLU A 641 -12.26 29.92 6.31
C GLU A 641 -11.01 30.29 7.14
N LYS A 642 -10.30 31.35 6.75
CA LYS A 642 -9.19 31.93 7.52
C LYS A 642 -9.64 33.07 8.44
N GLU A 643 -10.94 33.27 8.59
CA GLU A 643 -11.54 34.34 9.43
C GLU A 643 -11.10 35.74 8.98
N LEU A 644 -10.90 35.92 7.67
CA LEU A 644 -10.53 37.22 7.11
C LEU A 644 -11.63 38.28 7.17
N PRO A 645 -12.94 37.95 7.07
CA PRO A 645 -13.99 38.92 7.39
C PRO A 645 -13.84 39.50 8.81
N PHE A 646 -13.51 38.65 9.79
CA PHE A 646 -13.25 39.09 11.17
C PHE A 646 -11.99 39.98 11.26
N LEU A 647 -10.91 39.64 10.54
CA LEU A 647 -9.72 40.49 10.47
C LEU A 647 -10.03 41.90 9.94
N VAL A 648 -10.87 41.98 8.90
CA VAL A 648 -11.35 43.25 8.34
C VAL A 648 -12.11 44.04 9.39
N ASP A 649 -13.03 43.41 10.13
CA ASP A 649 -13.81 44.08 11.19
C ASP A 649 -12.92 44.62 12.30
N VAL A 650 -11.89 43.87 12.71
CA VAL A 650 -10.90 44.32 13.70
C VAL A 650 -10.13 45.53 13.18
N PHE A 651 -9.67 45.51 11.93
CA PHE A 651 -8.93 46.63 11.35
C PHE A 651 -9.77 47.90 11.21
N LEU A 652 -11.02 47.78 10.76
CA LEU A 652 -11.95 48.91 10.65
C LEU A 652 -12.26 49.50 12.02
N GLU A 653 -12.39 48.67 13.06
CA GLU A 653 -12.61 49.14 14.44
C GLU A 653 -11.38 49.87 15.00
N LEU A 654 -10.16 49.36 14.78
CA LEU A 654 -8.91 50.05 15.14
C LEU A 654 -8.85 51.45 14.51
N ARG A 655 -9.21 51.55 13.24
CA ARG A 655 -9.28 52.82 12.50
C ARG A 655 -10.34 53.75 13.05
N ARG A 656 -11.53 53.23 13.40
CA ARG A 656 -12.61 54.00 14.02
C ARG A 656 -12.18 54.59 15.37
N GLN A 657 -11.35 53.88 16.11
CA GLN A 657 -10.76 54.33 17.38
C GLN A 657 -9.52 55.24 17.19
N GLY A 658 -9.15 55.58 15.96
CA GLY A 658 -8.03 56.48 15.67
C GLY A 658 -6.64 55.86 15.85
N VAL A 659 -6.52 54.52 15.86
CA VAL A 659 -5.22 53.84 15.92
C VAL A 659 -4.52 53.98 14.57
N ALA A 660 -3.29 54.53 14.60
CA ALA A 660 -2.48 54.73 13.41
C ALA A 660 -1.80 53.42 13.00
N CYS A 661 -2.42 52.67 12.09
CA CYS A 661 -1.89 51.42 11.53
C CYS A 661 -2.40 51.18 10.09
N ASP A 662 -1.62 50.43 9.31
CA ASP A 662 -1.97 49.98 7.96
C ASP A 662 -2.07 48.45 7.91
N LEU A 663 -3.05 47.91 7.19
CA LEU A 663 -3.21 46.47 6.98
C LEU A 663 -2.55 46.06 5.66
N ALA A 664 -1.60 45.11 5.72
CA ALA A 664 -0.97 44.51 4.56
C ALA A 664 -1.35 43.02 4.44
N VAL A 665 -1.74 42.63 3.24
CA VAL A 665 -2.21 41.28 2.89
C VAL A 665 -1.33 40.72 1.79
N VAL A 666 -0.60 39.65 2.10
CA VAL A 666 0.23 38.90 1.16
C VAL A 666 -0.43 37.55 0.88
N GLY A 667 -0.82 37.34 -0.38
CA GLY A 667 -1.50 36.14 -0.82
C GLY A 667 -2.59 36.41 -1.84
N ASP A 668 -3.28 35.34 -2.22
CA ASP A 668 -4.39 35.35 -3.15
C ASP A 668 -5.47 34.35 -2.69
N GLY A 669 -6.68 34.48 -3.21
CA GLY A 669 -7.77 33.58 -2.88
C GLY A 669 -9.16 34.14 -3.17
N PRO A 670 -10.20 33.31 -2.99
CA PRO A 670 -11.57 33.63 -3.40
C PRO A 670 -12.18 34.84 -2.68
N TYR A 671 -11.66 35.25 -1.53
CA TYR A 671 -12.15 36.40 -0.77
C TYR A 671 -11.42 37.72 -1.09
N LEU A 672 -10.43 37.72 -1.99
CA LEU A 672 -9.55 38.87 -2.20
C LEU A 672 -10.31 40.12 -2.69
N ASP A 673 -11.21 39.98 -3.65
CA ASP A 673 -11.92 41.13 -4.23
C ASP A 673 -12.94 41.72 -3.24
N GLU A 674 -13.65 40.87 -2.49
CA GLU A 674 -14.52 41.30 -1.39
C GLU A 674 -13.71 42.05 -0.31
N MET A 675 -12.53 41.54 0.06
CA MET A 675 -11.65 42.15 1.05
C MET A 675 -11.11 43.51 0.59
N LYS A 676 -10.72 43.64 -0.69
CA LYS A 676 -10.27 44.91 -1.29
C LYS A 676 -11.40 45.95 -1.29
N ALA A 677 -12.64 45.54 -1.55
CA ALA A 677 -13.78 46.44 -1.51
C ALA A 677 -14.08 46.93 -0.07
N ALA A 678 -13.94 46.05 0.93
CA ALA A 678 -14.16 46.41 2.33
C ALA A 678 -13.04 47.27 2.93
N VAL A 679 -11.80 47.11 2.44
CA VAL A 679 -10.61 47.84 2.93
C VAL A 679 -9.83 48.44 1.77
N PRO A 680 -10.36 49.46 1.06
CA PRO A 680 -9.71 50.05 -0.12
C PRO A 680 -8.37 50.73 0.18
N GLN A 681 -8.14 51.09 1.44
CA GLN A 681 -6.87 51.62 1.96
C GLN A 681 -5.85 50.53 2.33
N GLY A 682 -6.21 49.26 2.24
CA GLY A 682 -5.32 48.13 2.54
C GLY A 682 -4.25 47.96 1.47
N ILE A 683 -3.12 47.37 1.87
CA ILE A 683 -2.00 47.07 0.99
C ILE A 683 -2.11 45.62 0.55
N PHE A 684 -2.41 45.37 -0.73
CA PHE A 684 -2.56 44.04 -1.30
C PHE A 684 -1.44 43.78 -2.29
N THR A 685 -0.49 42.91 -1.94
CA THR A 685 0.70 42.65 -2.76
C THR A 685 0.50 41.54 -3.79
N GLY A 686 -0.57 40.74 -3.65
CA GLY A 686 -0.64 39.43 -4.28
C GLY A 686 0.33 38.44 -3.61
N ILE A 687 0.66 37.36 -4.31
CA ILE A 687 1.57 36.31 -3.82
C ILE A 687 3.01 36.83 -3.86
N LEU A 688 3.68 36.84 -2.70
CA LEU A 688 5.13 37.04 -2.60
C LEU A 688 5.84 35.71 -2.36
N SER A 689 7.07 35.58 -2.85
CA SER A 689 7.89 34.38 -2.68
C SER A 689 9.36 34.73 -2.44
N GLY A 690 10.14 33.77 -1.94
CA GLY A 690 11.57 33.92 -1.73
C GLY A 690 11.93 35.17 -0.91
N ASP A 691 13.01 35.84 -1.31
CA ASP A 691 13.59 36.95 -0.58
C ASP A 691 12.60 38.12 -0.34
N GLU A 692 11.66 38.37 -1.25
CA GLU A 692 10.62 39.37 -1.05
C GLU A 692 9.66 39.01 0.08
N LEU A 693 9.26 37.74 0.18
CA LEU A 693 8.42 37.25 1.27
C LEU A 693 9.16 37.37 2.62
N GLY A 694 10.44 36.98 2.67
CA GLY A 694 11.28 37.12 3.87
C GLY A 694 11.40 38.58 4.31
N ARG A 695 11.61 39.51 3.37
CA ARG A 695 11.62 40.96 3.63
C ARG A 695 10.26 41.47 4.13
N ALA A 696 9.16 41.00 3.56
CA ALA A 696 7.81 41.39 3.94
C ALA A 696 7.54 41.06 5.42
N TYR A 697 7.85 39.84 5.85
CA TYR A 697 7.78 39.44 7.25
C TYR A 697 8.72 40.28 8.13
N ALA A 698 10.04 40.31 7.84
CA ALA A 698 11.01 40.97 8.70
C ALA A 698 10.82 42.51 8.82
N SER A 699 10.06 43.12 7.90
CA SER A 699 9.84 44.57 7.85
C SER A 699 8.49 45.03 8.38
N ALA A 700 7.56 44.12 8.71
CA ALA A 700 6.27 44.47 9.33
C ALA A 700 6.43 44.74 10.84
N ASP A 701 5.33 45.11 11.51
CA ASP A 701 5.33 45.47 12.94
C ASP A 701 4.53 44.49 13.81
N LEU A 702 3.46 43.89 13.26
CA LEU A 702 2.65 42.87 13.95
C LEU A 702 2.10 41.87 12.93
N PHE A 703 2.11 40.58 13.23
CA PHE A 703 1.45 39.57 12.42
C PHE A 703 0.09 39.19 13.01
N MET A 704 -0.94 39.11 12.19
CA MET A 704 -2.30 38.76 12.63
C MET A 704 -2.81 37.53 11.89
N PHE A 705 -3.25 36.52 12.64
CA PHE A 705 -3.69 35.24 12.09
C PHE A 705 -4.92 34.71 12.85
N PRO A 706 -6.14 35.14 12.49
CA PRO A 706 -7.36 34.80 13.22
C PRO A 706 -7.94 33.43 12.88
N SER A 707 -7.28 32.63 12.02
CA SER A 707 -7.85 31.36 11.58
C SER A 707 -8.14 30.40 12.74
N THR A 708 -9.29 29.76 12.66
CA THR A 708 -9.82 28.76 13.60
C THR A 708 -9.70 27.33 13.07
N THR A 709 -9.10 27.15 11.88
CA THR A 709 -9.09 25.89 11.14
C THR A 709 -7.68 25.36 10.83
N ASP A 710 -6.65 26.10 11.21
CA ASP A 710 -5.26 25.70 10.96
C ASP A 710 -4.78 24.64 11.95
N THR A 711 -4.19 23.56 11.41
CA THR A 711 -3.69 22.44 12.23
C THR A 711 -2.32 22.68 12.84
N PHE A 712 -1.57 23.68 12.35
CA PHE A 712 -0.24 24.05 12.88
C PHE A 712 0.00 25.56 12.87
N GLY A 713 -0.13 26.19 11.70
CA GLY A 713 0.21 27.60 11.49
C GLY A 713 1.65 27.86 11.06
N ASN A 714 2.10 27.30 9.93
CA ASN A 714 3.44 27.57 9.38
C ASN A 714 3.74 29.08 9.29
N VAL A 715 2.77 29.88 8.83
CA VAL A 715 2.93 31.33 8.69
C VAL A 715 3.17 32.06 10.01
N VAL A 716 2.72 31.49 11.14
CA VAL A 716 2.93 32.04 12.48
C VAL A 716 4.37 31.83 12.92
N ILE A 717 4.91 30.63 12.75
CA ILE A 717 6.32 30.36 13.09
C ILE A 717 7.28 31.10 12.14
N GLU A 718 6.90 31.30 10.88
CA GLU A 718 7.63 32.13 9.91
C GLU A 718 7.67 33.61 10.33
N ALA A 719 6.55 34.13 10.85
CA ALA A 719 6.48 35.48 11.41
C ALA A 719 7.35 35.61 12.67
N GLN A 720 7.23 34.69 13.62
CA GLN A 720 8.04 34.66 14.85
C GLN A 720 9.54 34.59 14.52
N ALA A 721 9.93 33.73 13.57
CA ALA A 721 11.31 33.59 13.12
C ALA A 721 11.86 34.85 12.43
N SER A 722 10.98 35.65 11.81
CA SER A 722 11.32 36.96 11.24
C SER A 722 11.34 38.08 12.29
N GLY A 723 11.03 37.76 13.54
CA GLY A 723 11.05 38.68 14.67
C GLY A 723 9.77 39.48 14.85
N LEU A 724 8.64 39.00 14.32
CA LEU A 724 7.34 39.63 14.50
C LEU A 724 6.62 39.09 15.73
N PRO A 725 6.06 39.95 16.60
CA PRO A 725 5.01 39.50 17.51
C PRO A 725 3.79 39.05 16.70
N VAL A 726 3.09 38.03 17.20
CA VAL A 726 1.94 37.42 16.51
C VAL A 726 0.66 37.52 17.34
N LEU A 727 -0.47 37.76 16.71
CA LEU A 727 -1.80 37.60 17.29
C LEU A 727 -2.49 36.41 16.63
N VAL A 728 -2.84 35.41 17.44
CA VAL A 728 -3.47 34.17 16.95
C VAL A 728 -4.75 33.87 17.72
N SER A 729 -5.67 33.15 17.06
CA SER A 729 -6.87 32.60 17.69
C SER A 729 -6.52 31.56 18.78
N ASP A 730 -7.40 31.38 19.76
CA ASP A 730 -7.33 30.33 20.79
C ASP A 730 -7.88 28.97 20.32
N VAL A 731 -8.26 28.88 19.05
CA VAL A 731 -8.72 27.66 18.39
C VAL A 731 -7.69 27.17 17.37
N GLY A 732 -7.48 25.85 17.30
CA GLY A 732 -6.57 25.21 16.34
C GLY A 732 -5.12 25.13 16.82
N GLY A 733 -4.21 24.73 15.92
CA GLY A 733 -2.79 24.57 16.19
C GLY A 733 -1.98 25.86 16.42
N PRO A 734 -2.27 27.00 15.75
CA PRO A 734 -1.50 28.24 15.89
C PRO A 734 -1.26 28.72 17.32
N ARG A 735 -2.21 28.49 18.24
CA ARG A 735 -2.11 28.89 19.65
C ARG A 735 -0.91 28.30 20.37
N GLU A 736 -0.48 27.10 19.97
CA GLU A 736 0.60 26.36 20.64
C GLU A 736 1.98 26.95 20.31
N LEU A 737 2.06 27.77 19.26
CA LEU A 737 3.30 28.45 18.88
C LEU A 737 3.58 29.70 19.73
N VAL A 738 2.57 30.21 20.46
CA VAL A 738 2.70 31.38 21.33
C VAL A 738 2.81 30.93 22.78
N VAL A 739 4.04 30.68 23.23
CA VAL A 739 4.38 30.15 24.55
C VAL A 739 4.79 31.25 25.52
N LYS A 740 5.49 32.28 25.03
CA LYS A 740 6.02 33.38 25.84
C LYS A 740 5.36 34.72 25.45
N PRO A 741 5.11 35.66 26.39
CA PRO A 741 4.44 36.93 26.10
C PRO A 741 5.13 37.79 25.04
N GLU A 742 6.45 37.73 24.92
CA GLU A 742 7.24 38.47 23.92
C GLU A 742 7.01 37.98 22.47
N GLN A 743 6.44 36.79 22.29
CA GLN A 743 6.14 36.23 20.98
C GLN A 743 4.83 36.76 20.42
N GLY A 744 3.94 37.30 21.26
CA GLY A 744 2.59 37.62 20.84
C GLY A 744 1.52 37.31 21.89
N ARG A 745 0.27 37.18 21.43
CA ARG A 745 -0.88 36.81 22.28
C ARG A 745 -1.80 35.81 21.57
N VAL A 746 -2.34 34.89 22.37
CA VAL A 746 -3.46 34.03 22.01
C VAL A 746 -4.74 34.72 22.46
N LEU A 747 -5.72 34.83 21.57
CA LEU A 747 -6.93 35.63 21.78
C LEU A 747 -8.19 34.82 21.49
N PRO A 748 -9.30 35.06 22.21
CA PRO A 748 -10.57 34.40 21.93
C PRO A 748 -11.02 34.58 20.49
N ALA A 749 -11.38 33.48 19.82
CA ALA A 749 -11.94 33.51 18.48
C ALA A 749 -13.22 34.36 18.43
N GLY A 750 -13.34 35.25 17.44
CA GLY A 750 -14.52 36.11 17.26
C GLY A 750 -14.67 37.28 18.23
N ASP A 751 -13.82 37.42 19.25
CA ASP A 751 -13.87 38.55 20.19
C ASP A 751 -13.13 39.77 19.61
N ARG A 752 -13.85 40.59 18.85
CA ARG A 752 -13.30 41.81 18.23
C ARG A 752 -12.67 42.76 19.27
N ALA A 753 -13.25 42.88 20.47
CA ALA A 753 -12.77 43.82 21.48
C ALA A 753 -11.39 43.39 22.01
N ALA A 754 -11.21 42.09 22.29
CA ALA A 754 -9.92 41.54 22.72
C ALA A 754 -8.82 41.74 21.66
N TRP A 755 -9.14 41.53 20.38
CA TRP A 755 -8.19 41.71 19.27
C TRP A 755 -7.78 43.17 19.05
N VAL A 756 -8.74 44.09 19.12
CA VAL A 756 -8.47 45.53 19.03
C VAL A 756 -7.58 45.99 20.19
N GLU A 757 -7.90 45.58 21.42
CA GLU A 757 -7.13 45.96 22.61
C GLU A 757 -5.70 45.41 22.57
N ALA A 758 -5.55 44.13 22.23
CA ALA A 758 -4.26 43.48 22.10
C ALA A 758 -3.39 44.16 21.03
N THR A 759 -3.97 44.47 19.87
CA THR A 759 -3.28 45.17 18.78
C THR A 759 -2.81 46.56 19.24
N ARG A 760 -3.71 47.34 19.86
CA ARG A 760 -3.39 48.66 20.41
C ARG A 760 -2.27 48.59 21.44
N SER A 761 -2.35 47.64 22.37
CA SER A 761 -1.35 47.44 23.42
C SER A 761 0.02 47.08 22.85
N LEU A 762 0.09 46.22 21.83
CA LEU A 762 1.37 45.81 21.24
C LEU A 762 1.99 46.93 20.38
N LEU A 763 1.19 47.67 19.62
CA LEU A 763 1.67 48.83 18.86
C LEU A 763 2.19 49.97 19.75
N ALA A 764 1.67 50.10 20.98
CA ALA A 764 2.11 51.10 21.94
C ALA A 764 3.40 50.71 22.70
N GLN A 765 3.78 49.43 22.68
CA GLN A 765 4.97 48.95 23.40
C GLN A 765 6.21 48.97 22.51
N PRO A 766 7.37 49.46 23.01
CA PRO A 766 8.62 49.33 22.27
C PRO A 766 8.99 47.85 22.14
N ILE A 767 9.21 47.40 20.91
CA ILE A 767 9.65 46.03 20.60
C ILE A 767 11.04 45.79 21.22
N ASP A 768 11.13 44.87 22.19
CA ASP A 768 12.40 44.40 22.75
C ASP A 768 13.10 43.47 21.76
N ARG A 769 13.91 44.08 20.90
CA ARG A 769 14.63 43.36 19.84
C ARG A 769 15.65 42.37 20.38
N GLN A 770 16.22 42.60 21.55
CA GLN A 770 17.23 41.70 22.10
C GLN A 770 16.58 40.39 22.53
N ARG A 771 15.41 40.46 23.19
CA ARG A 771 14.61 39.27 23.53
C ARG A 771 14.15 38.52 22.28
N ILE A 772 13.71 39.24 21.25
CA ILE A 772 13.32 38.63 19.97
C ILE A 772 14.49 37.90 19.33
N LEU A 773 15.69 38.48 19.31
CA LEU A 773 16.87 37.82 18.75
C LEU A 773 17.26 36.55 19.51
N VAL A 774 17.16 36.55 20.85
CA VAL A 774 17.37 35.34 21.67
C VAL A 774 16.35 34.27 21.30
N HIS A 775 15.07 34.62 21.24
CA HIS A 775 14.00 33.68 20.89
C HIS A 775 14.15 33.12 19.47
N VAL A 776 14.49 33.97 18.49
CA VAL A 776 14.75 33.54 17.12
C VAL A 776 15.92 32.56 17.08
N ALA A 777 17.01 32.82 17.81
CA ALA A 777 18.13 31.88 17.89
C ALA A 777 17.71 30.52 18.46
N GLU A 778 16.90 30.49 19.52
CA GLU A 778 16.32 29.26 20.08
C GLU A 778 15.48 28.49 19.04
N LEU A 779 14.60 29.20 18.31
CA LEU A 779 13.79 28.61 17.24
C LEU A 779 14.65 28.02 16.12
N GLN A 780 15.68 28.76 15.70
CA GLN A 780 16.54 28.36 14.59
C GLN A 780 17.32 27.08 14.90
N GLU A 781 17.79 26.91 16.14
CA GLU A 781 18.49 25.71 16.58
C GLU A 781 17.54 24.50 16.71
N GLN A 782 16.32 24.73 17.20
CA GLN A 782 15.38 23.65 17.53
C GLN A 782 14.56 23.16 16.33
N ARG A 783 14.37 23.98 15.30
CA ARG A 783 13.37 23.76 14.23
C ARG A 783 13.97 23.66 12.83
N SER A 784 15.19 23.14 12.66
CA SER A 784 15.71 22.85 11.31
C SER A 784 14.97 21.68 10.65
N TRP A 785 14.81 21.74 9.33
CA TRP A 785 14.19 20.66 8.55
C TRP A 785 15.01 19.35 8.61
N ASP A 786 16.34 19.43 8.63
CA ASP A 786 17.21 18.27 8.81
C ASP A 786 16.95 17.54 10.14
N ARG A 787 16.74 18.30 11.23
CA ARG A 787 16.39 17.74 12.54
C ARG A 787 14.98 17.14 12.54
N ALA A 788 14.00 17.85 11.97
CA ALA A 788 12.63 17.35 11.86
C ALA A 788 12.57 16.04 11.06
N PHE A 789 13.31 15.97 9.95
CA PHE A 789 13.44 14.76 9.16
C PHE A 789 14.08 13.62 9.95
N ARG A 790 15.17 13.88 10.69
CA ARG A 790 15.82 12.85 11.52
C ARG A 790 14.86 12.23 12.54
N ILE A 791 14.13 13.07 13.28
CA ILE A 791 13.12 12.61 14.25
C ILE A 791 12.02 11.79 13.55
N PHE A 792 11.57 12.25 12.38
CA PHE A 792 10.59 11.53 11.59
C PHE A 792 11.13 10.17 11.09
N TRP A 793 12.41 10.11 10.69
CA TRP A 793 13.05 8.93 10.11
C TRP A 793 13.37 7.85 11.16
N GLU A 794 13.98 8.24 12.27
CA GLU A 794 14.52 7.35 13.31
C GLU A 794 13.49 6.85 14.34
N ARG A 795 12.18 7.07 14.09
CA ARG A 795 11.13 6.62 15.01
C ARG A 795 11.24 5.12 15.28
N GLU A 796 11.32 4.76 16.56
CA GLU A 796 11.26 3.37 17.05
C GLU A 796 9.90 2.71 16.78
#